data_AF-A0AAW0URV9-F1
#
_entry.id   AF-A0AAW0URV9-F1
#
_cell.length_a   1.000
_cell.length_b   1.000
_cell.length_c   1.000
_cell.angle_alpha   90.00
_cell.angle_beta   90.00
_cell.angle_gamma   90.00
#
_symmetry.space_group_name_H-M   'P 1'
#
loop_
_entity.id
_entity.type
_entity.pdbx_description
1 polymer ?
#
loop_
_entity_poly.entity_id
_entity_poly.type
_entity_poly.pdbx_seq_one_letter_code
_entity_poly.pdbx_strand_id
1 'polypeptide(L)'
;MLQILCDSVPGTPRCREQPLALLSDGLDCLLQLFVSQLSSYSQPGHLEDLQLYLELLKHCTGLGWSRAVAWRHYPELVEGCHGLLEQQQPVPASLGVVVLEHLLEHYFPAAPPHCQDEAALLLTLHPGALTQTRLLPGHEPSLATSRLLLVTPCSCWHCVELLLMAKEKWWLGKDAEKVEAAVLEVLPECVASAGRPTIAHVFQVAAALAPTLVKAGMWEEVVEAMWAATFEFRKGCDLYRGLIGCLTDLLFHRDALACSDCHACIIKVSQELLKAGEGVQGMASHMALSLSSSLVKAGIGEPGWFQLLAKEVLVPLVMFGAVFRKQHRVVRDTLLFVGSCGDRYTCTTHSDPNSDCWARAIVLRFLLTLRLERAEDKVAAAAVVEGIKYQYARASGHQRDFPNSQNHRYKTRLLQAFLLLVPLLNQDECGACLAWVCEGLTCDHQQPSIRYLQEWGAALLPILHPTLYPALLHHHLKGVEVRVGCVGSFLAALTHIACTSLDPRVMSTALTHTLAWCTAQHFNTRLYAQVSLRKIWQHCEEQQMEGVLQEFRAVPLCLVQRGNAGRNTMNMLNDFYFKVFHPVQHYTLQTIFHDLPRLSLLADDEWMSVEFLMSVAREEQLPLHTSLPLHNTDSALTCVMPAPWVVKAAGEEQMAEEEVTCQVRNVQKKIVPQKTLVPEVMPRSQQAGWESRRGGLVVVASLVDKAANLGGLCRTCEAFGVRELVVASRAVLQDHTFTSLALTAHRWLPITEVRREDLLPYLKTKQGEGYTLVGAEQTAQSISLEEFTFPELTVVVLGNERAGVPCEVLQVLQASVQIPQNGIVRSLNVHVSGALFVWEYTRQLLTNSSGRSLCCAGPGKEAVGC
;
A
#
# COMPACT_ATOMS: atom_id res chain seq x y z
N MET A 1 -23.12 76.71 -17.01
CA MET A 1 -24.58 76.90 -17.19
C MET A 1 -25.39 76.21 -16.10
N LEU A 2 -25.18 74.92 -15.80
CA LEU A 2 -25.81 74.23 -14.67
C LEU A 2 -25.40 74.81 -13.29
N GLN A 3 -24.12 75.19 -13.11
CA GLN A 3 -23.65 75.92 -11.91
C GLN A 3 -24.42 77.23 -11.68
N ILE A 4 -24.70 77.97 -12.76
CA ILE A 4 -25.42 79.27 -12.73
C ILE A 4 -26.90 79.06 -12.34
N LEU A 5 -27.47 77.88 -12.61
CA LEU A 5 -28.84 77.49 -12.26
C LEU A 5 -28.95 76.90 -10.84
N CYS A 6 -27.91 76.21 -10.36
CA CYS A 6 -27.87 75.71 -8.97
C CYS A 6 -27.66 76.83 -7.95
N ASP A 7 -26.92 77.88 -8.31
CA ASP A 7 -26.65 79.01 -7.43
C ASP A 7 -27.78 80.07 -7.43
N SER A 8 -28.85 79.90 -8.22
CA SER A 8 -29.99 80.81 -8.24
C SER A 8 -31.10 80.45 -7.24
N VAL A 9 -30.86 80.89 -5.99
CA VAL A 9 -31.82 81.45 -5.01
C VAL A 9 -32.75 80.49 -4.22
N PRO A 10 -32.58 80.40 -2.88
CA PRO A 10 -33.66 80.02 -1.98
C PRO A 10 -34.66 81.19 -1.88
N GLY A 11 -35.89 81.02 -2.39
CA GLY A 11 -37.02 81.89 -2.05
C GLY A 11 -37.79 82.59 -3.18
N THR A 12 -37.61 82.25 -4.46
CA THR A 12 -38.44 82.84 -5.55
C THR A 12 -39.53 81.89 -6.08
N PRO A 13 -40.70 82.42 -6.47
CA PRO A 13 -41.89 81.63 -6.78
C PRO A 13 -41.76 80.92 -8.12
N ARG A 14 -42.26 79.67 -8.16
CA ARG A 14 -42.41 78.75 -9.31
C ARG A 14 -42.39 79.47 -10.67
N CYS A 15 -41.22 79.50 -11.30
CA CYS A 15 -41.14 79.73 -12.74
C CYS A 15 -41.72 78.51 -13.48
N ARG A 16 -42.52 78.80 -14.51
CA ARG A 16 -43.37 77.94 -15.33
C ARG A 16 -42.68 76.63 -15.76
N GLU A 17 -43.43 75.60 -16.14
CA GLU A 17 -42.91 74.29 -16.60
C GLU A 17 -42.05 74.36 -17.89
N GLN A 18 -42.11 75.46 -18.65
CA GLN A 18 -41.41 75.60 -19.94
C GLN A 18 -39.86 75.58 -19.89
N PRO A 19 -39.16 76.21 -18.93
CA PRO A 19 -37.70 76.12 -18.79
C PRO A 19 -37.27 74.72 -18.35
N LEU A 20 -38.08 74.01 -17.56
CA LEU A 20 -37.82 72.63 -17.12
C LEU A 20 -37.93 71.65 -18.28
N ALA A 21 -38.92 71.81 -19.17
CA ALA A 21 -39.04 71.02 -20.39
C ALA A 21 -37.86 71.26 -21.35
N LEU A 22 -37.50 72.53 -21.60
CA LEU A 22 -36.34 72.88 -22.42
C LEU A 22 -35.00 72.39 -21.82
N LEU A 23 -34.87 72.41 -20.49
CA LEU A 23 -33.73 71.85 -19.78
C LEU A 23 -33.71 70.32 -19.85
N SER A 24 -34.87 69.67 -19.71
CA SER A 24 -35.03 68.23 -19.87
C SER A 24 -34.65 67.78 -21.29
N ASP A 25 -35.16 68.47 -22.32
CA ASP A 25 -34.84 68.17 -23.73
C ASP A 25 -33.37 68.45 -24.05
N GLY A 26 -32.79 69.50 -23.46
CA GLY A 26 -31.37 69.80 -23.56
C GLY A 26 -30.49 68.73 -22.89
N LEU A 27 -30.92 68.22 -21.74
CA LEU A 27 -30.26 67.12 -21.03
C LEU A 27 -30.39 65.78 -21.77
N ASP A 28 -31.56 65.47 -22.31
CA ASP A 28 -31.82 64.31 -23.17
C ASP A 28 -30.88 64.35 -24.38
N CYS A 29 -30.82 65.49 -25.08
CA CYS A 29 -29.89 65.70 -26.20
C CYS A 29 -28.42 65.51 -25.80
N LEU A 30 -27.99 66.05 -24.64
CA LEU A 30 -26.60 65.93 -24.18
C LEU A 30 -26.22 64.50 -23.80
N LEU A 31 -27.11 63.78 -23.11
CA LEU A 31 -26.91 62.38 -22.75
C LEU A 31 -26.92 61.48 -23.99
N GLN A 32 -27.83 61.73 -24.93
CA GLN A 32 -27.86 61.02 -26.20
C GLN A 32 -26.59 61.27 -27.03
N LEU A 33 -26.07 62.51 -27.01
CA LEU A 33 -24.81 62.84 -27.66
C LEU A 33 -23.64 62.10 -27.00
N PHE A 34 -23.59 62.06 -25.66
CA PHE A 34 -22.59 61.31 -24.91
C PHE A 34 -22.63 59.81 -25.22
N VAL A 35 -23.80 59.18 -25.17
CA VAL A 35 -24.02 57.77 -25.52
C VAL A 35 -23.57 57.49 -26.96
N SER A 36 -23.94 58.35 -27.92
CA SER A 36 -23.56 58.17 -29.33
C SER A 36 -22.06 58.31 -29.59
N GLN A 37 -21.35 59.01 -28.70
CA GLN A 37 -19.90 59.24 -28.79
C GLN A 37 -19.11 58.35 -27.82
N LEU A 38 -19.76 57.48 -27.03
CA LEU A 38 -19.09 56.68 -26.00
C LEU A 38 -17.95 55.83 -26.59
N SER A 39 -18.13 55.31 -27.80
CA SER A 39 -17.12 54.55 -28.55
C SER A 39 -15.99 55.39 -29.15
N SER A 40 -16.20 56.71 -29.36
CA SER A 40 -15.19 57.60 -29.95
C SER A 40 -14.20 58.15 -28.91
N TYR A 41 -14.55 58.08 -27.62
CA TYR A 41 -13.72 58.55 -26.48
C TYR A 41 -12.58 57.59 -26.06
N SER A 42 -12.10 56.73 -26.96
CA SER A 42 -11.06 55.71 -26.68
C SER A 42 -9.63 56.24 -26.56
N GLN A 43 -9.42 57.57 -26.63
CA GLN A 43 -8.10 58.22 -26.64
C GLN A 43 -7.88 59.08 -25.37
N PRO A 44 -6.66 59.13 -24.81
CA PRO A 44 -6.34 59.89 -23.59
C PRO A 44 -6.65 61.41 -23.65
N GLY A 45 -6.73 61.99 -24.84
CA GLY A 45 -6.99 63.42 -25.05
C GLY A 45 -8.43 63.88 -24.75
N HIS A 46 -9.35 62.96 -24.51
CA HIS A 46 -10.76 63.27 -24.22
C HIS A 46 -11.11 63.23 -22.73
N LEU A 47 -10.10 63.24 -21.85
CA LEU A 47 -10.28 63.14 -20.40
C LEU A 47 -11.11 64.30 -19.82
N GLU A 48 -10.86 65.53 -20.30
CA GLU A 48 -11.56 66.73 -19.83
C GLU A 48 -13.04 66.69 -20.24
N ASP A 49 -13.32 66.24 -21.47
CA ASP A 49 -14.69 66.05 -21.96
C ASP A 49 -15.43 65.00 -21.13
N LEU A 50 -14.78 63.85 -20.86
CA LEU A 50 -15.34 62.78 -20.04
C LEU A 50 -15.66 63.25 -18.61
N GLN A 51 -14.70 63.91 -17.95
CA GLN A 51 -14.92 64.43 -16.59
C GLN A 51 -16.08 65.42 -16.55
N LEU A 52 -16.23 66.24 -17.58
CA LEU A 52 -17.36 67.15 -17.72
C LEU A 52 -18.69 66.38 -17.82
N TYR A 53 -18.76 65.32 -18.62
CA TYR A 53 -19.95 64.49 -18.75
C TYR A 53 -20.30 63.71 -17.48
N LEU A 54 -19.28 63.18 -16.77
CA LEU A 54 -19.48 62.47 -15.51
C LEU A 54 -19.96 63.40 -14.40
N GLU A 55 -19.37 64.59 -14.24
CA GLU A 55 -19.85 65.59 -13.28
C GLU A 55 -21.27 66.08 -13.61
N LEU A 56 -21.60 66.18 -14.90
CA LEU A 56 -22.95 66.51 -15.37
C LEU A 56 -23.95 65.39 -15.01
N LEU A 57 -23.60 64.13 -15.27
CA LEU A 57 -24.39 62.96 -14.87
C LEU A 57 -24.62 62.96 -13.36
N LYS A 58 -23.58 63.07 -12.54
CA LYS A 58 -23.67 63.15 -11.07
C LYS A 58 -24.62 64.24 -10.58
N HIS A 59 -24.59 65.43 -11.19
CA HIS A 59 -25.54 66.49 -10.86
C HIS A 59 -26.98 66.13 -11.27
N CYS A 60 -27.16 65.45 -12.40
CA CYS A 60 -28.48 65.04 -12.90
C CYS A 60 -29.10 63.87 -12.12
N THR A 61 -28.30 62.97 -11.55
CA THR A 61 -28.80 61.85 -10.75
C THR A 61 -29.22 62.30 -9.34
N GLY A 62 -28.60 63.36 -8.82
CA GLY A 62 -28.95 64.01 -7.56
C GLY A 62 -30.30 64.74 -7.57
N LEU A 63 -30.76 65.22 -8.72
CA LEU A 63 -32.00 65.97 -8.88
C LEU A 63 -33.18 65.06 -9.29
N GLY A 64 -34.30 65.13 -8.57
CA GLY A 64 -35.42 64.18 -8.76
C GLY A 64 -36.11 64.22 -10.14
N TRP A 65 -36.15 65.38 -10.81
CA TRP A 65 -36.82 65.55 -12.11
C TRP A 65 -35.98 65.06 -13.30
N SER A 66 -34.65 65.08 -13.20
CA SER A 66 -33.72 64.62 -14.23
C SER A 66 -33.40 63.12 -14.15
N ARG A 67 -33.77 62.44 -13.06
CA ARG A 67 -33.64 60.97 -12.96
C ARG A 67 -34.35 60.23 -14.08
N ALA A 68 -35.57 60.67 -14.43
CA ALA A 68 -36.36 60.02 -15.49
C ALA A 68 -35.69 60.12 -16.87
N VAL A 69 -35.03 61.24 -17.16
CA VAL A 69 -34.27 61.48 -18.40
C VAL A 69 -33.02 60.58 -18.42
N ALA A 70 -32.28 60.52 -17.32
CA ALA A 70 -31.14 59.61 -17.19
C ALA A 70 -31.55 58.12 -17.33
N TRP A 71 -32.71 57.72 -16.79
CA TRP A 71 -33.25 56.35 -16.89
C TRP A 71 -33.58 55.95 -18.32
N ARG A 72 -34.02 56.90 -19.15
CA ARG A 72 -34.34 56.62 -20.56
C ARG A 72 -33.11 56.14 -21.34
N HIS A 73 -31.93 56.69 -21.03
CA HIS A 73 -30.68 56.38 -21.72
C HIS A 73 -29.83 55.31 -21.00
N TYR A 74 -30.26 54.82 -19.84
CA TYR A 74 -29.51 53.82 -19.07
C TYR A 74 -29.20 52.54 -19.85
N PRO A 75 -30.15 51.92 -20.59
CA PRO A 75 -29.84 50.71 -21.37
C PRO A 75 -28.77 50.94 -22.42
N GLU A 76 -28.82 52.10 -23.10
CA GLU A 76 -27.87 52.47 -24.16
C GLU A 76 -26.47 52.77 -23.59
N LEU A 77 -26.41 53.39 -22.40
CA LEU A 77 -25.16 53.59 -21.64
C LEU A 77 -24.54 52.25 -21.25
N VAL A 78 -25.34 51.31 -20.74
CA VAL A 78 -24.89 49.98 -20.33
C VAL A 78 -24.41 49.15 -21.53
N GLU A 79 -25.15 49.18 -22.64
CA GLU A 79 -24.77 48.52 -23.89
C GLU A 79 -23.49 49.13 -24.49
N GLY A 80 -23.34 50.46 -24.43
CA GLY A 80 -22.11 51.17 -24.81
C GLY A 80 -20.91 50.78 -23.95
N CYS A 81 -21.09 50.66 -22.63
CA CYS A 81 -20.07 50.13 -21.73
C CYS A 81 -19.69 48.69 -22.07
N HIS A 82 -20.66 47.82 -22.35
CA HIS A 82 -20.41 46.44 -22.78
C HIS A 82 -19.59 46.37 -24.07
N GLY A 83 -19.95 47.17 -25.08
CA GLY A 83 -19.21 47.26 -26.34
C GLY A 83 -17.77 47.78 -26.18
N LEU A 84 -17.52 48.67 -25.22
CA LEU A 84 -16.18 49.13 -24.86
C LEU A 84 -15.36 48.06 -24.13
N LEU A 85 -16.02 47.20 -23.33
CA LEU A 85 -15.38 46.10 -22.60
C LEU A 85 -15.05 44.90 -23.51
N GLU A 86 -15.82 44.66 -24.56
CA GLU A 86 -15.63 43.55 -25.51
C GLU A 86 -14.50 43.76 -26.54
N GLN A 87 -14.09 45.00 -26.80
CA GLN A 87 -13.04 45.29 -27.78
C GLN A 87 -11.66 44.81 -27.27
N GLN A 88 -11.24 43.60 -27.67
CA GLN A 88 -9.96 42.96 -27.34
C GLN A 88 -8.71 43.63 -27.96
N GLN A 89 -8.56 44.93 -27.83
CA GLN A 89 -7.29 45.64 -28.05
C GLN A 89 -6.79 46.16 -26.70
N PRO A 90 -5.46 46.32 -26.49
CA PRO A 90 -4.92 46.89 -25.26
C PRO A 90 -5.27 48.38 -25.21
N VAL A 91 -6.50 48.70 -24.78
CA VAL A 91 -6.90 50.09 -24.58
C VAL A 91 -6.18 50.60 -23.33
N PRO A 92 -5.35 51.65 -23.41
CA PRO A 92 -4.83 52.31 -22.24
C PRO A 92 -6.01 53.01 -21.54
N ALA A 93 -6.47 52.42 -20.44
CA ALA A 93 -7.64 52.80 -19.66
C ALA A 93 -8.99 52.41 -20.30
N SER A 94 -9.67 51.43 -19.70
CA SER A 94 -11.04 51.10 -20.07
C SER A 94 -11.98 52.21 -19.58
N LEU A 95 -12.23 53.19 -20.46
CA LEU A 95 -13.27 54.21 -20.29
C LEU A 95 -14.60 53.61 -19.80
N GLY A 96 -14.93 52.41 -20.28
CA GLY A 96 -16.10 51.64 -19.84
C GLY A 96 -16.12 51.35 -18.34
N VAL A 97 -14.97 51.07 -17.70
CA VAL A 97 -14.87 50.83 -16.25
C VAL A 97 -15.11 52.11 -15.47
N VAL A 98 -14.48 53.22 -15.86
CA VAL A 98 -14.66 54.53 -15.20
C VAL A 98 -16.12 54.99 -15.25
N VAL A 99 -16.76 54.83 -16.40
CA VAL A 99 -18.19 55.15 -16.58
C VAL A 99 -19.05 54.21 -15.73
N LEU A 100 -18.75 52.91 -15.68
CA LEU A 100 -19.49 51.94 -14.86
C LEU A 100 -19.34 52.25 -13.36
N GLU A 101 -18.12 52.53 -12.87
CA GLU A 101 -17.85 52.92 -11.48
C GLU A 101 -18.63 54.17 -11.08
N HIS A 102 -18.63 55.18 -11.95
CA HIS A 102 -19.34 56.43 -11.67
C HIS A 102 -20.87 56.25 -11.64
N LEU A 103 -21.41 55.42 -12.53
CA LEU A 103 -22.82 55.02 -12.50
C LEU A 103 -23.14 54.25 -11.20
N LEU A 104 -22.27 53.33 -10.79
CA LEU A 104 -22.46 52.55 -9.56
C LEU A 104 -22.41 53.43 -8.30
N GLU A 105 -21.57 54.44 -8.26
CA GLU A 105 -21.41 55.29 -7.08
C GLU A 105 -22.52 56.35 -6.94
N HIS A 106 -22.93 56.97 -8.05
CA HIS A 106 -23.82 58.14 -8.02
C HIS A 106 -25.23 57.89 -8.55
N TYR A 107 -25.48 56.78 -9.24
CA TYR A 107 -26.79 56.45 -9.82
C TYR A 107 -27.48 55.27 -9.11
N PHE A 108 -26.71 54.24 -8.77
CA PHE A 108 -27.15 52.97 -8.16
C PHE A 108 -27.93 53.06 -6.84
N PRO A 109 -27.62 53.99 -5.91
CA PRO A 109 -28.36 54.11 -4.64
C PRO A 109 -29.85 54.47 -4.81
N ALA A 110 -30.24 54.94 -5.99
CA ALA A 110 -31.62 55.32 -6.33
C ALA A 110 -32.28 54.39 -7.37
N ALA A 111 -31.64 53.27 -7.71
CA ALA A 111 -32.07 52.36 -8.78
C ALA A 111 -33.06 51.26 -8.33
N PRO A 112 -33.96 50.78 -9.20
CA PRO A 112 -34.75 49.58 -8.99
C PRO A 112 -33.85 48.32 -8.87
N PRO A 113 -34.26 47.27 -8.11
CA PRO A 113 -33.43 46.10 -7.82
C PRO A 113 -32.90 45.35 -9.06
N HIS A 114 -33.71 45.20 -10.10
CA HIS A 114 -33.33 44.46 -11.31
C HIS A 114 -32.18 45.10 -12.10
N CYS A 115 -32.06 46.44 -12.06
CA CYS A 115 -30.94 47.15 -12.67
C CYS A 115 -29.64 46.98 -11.87
N GLN A 116 -29.75 46.67 -10.57
CA GLN A 116 -28.59 46.40 -9.73
C GLN A 116 -27.96 45.03 -10.07
N ASP A 117 -28.81 44.06 -10.39
CA ASP A 117 -28.39 42.70 -10.78
C ASP A 117 -27.70 42.67 -12.16
N GLU A 118 -28.18 43.43 -13.16
CA GLU A 118 -27.58 43.49 -14.50
C GLU A 118 -26.16 44.09 -14.51
N ALA A 119 -25.91 45.13 -13.72
CA ALA A 119 -24.59 45.74 -13.62
C ALA A 119 -23.59 44.83 -12.87
N ALA A 120 -24.06 44.14 -11.82
CA ALA A 120 -23.27 43.13 -11.14
C ALA A 120 -22.89 41.97 -12.08
N LEU A 121 -23.81 41.55 -12.96
CA LEU A 121 -23.60 40.53 -13.98
C LEU A 121 -22.55 40.94 -15.02
N LEU A 122 -22.61 42.19 -15.51
CA LEU A 122 -21.63 42.73 -16.48
C LEU A 122 -20.21 42.78 -15.91
N LEU A 123 -20.07 43.14 -14.63
CA LEU A 123 -18.79 43.08 -13.92
C LEU A 123 -18.28 41.65 -13.73
N THR A 124 -19.18 40.65 -13.62
CA THR A 124 -18.80 39.24 -13.51
C THR A 124 -18.36 38.63 -14.85
N LEU A 125 -18.89 39.13 -15.97
CA LEU A 125 -18.66 38.56 -17.31
C LEU A 125 -17.38 39.08 -18.00
N HIS A 126 -16.84 40.24 -17.60
CA HIS A 126 -15.67 40.88 -18.26
C HIS A 126 -14.47 41.13 -17.31
N PRO A 127 -13.87 40.09 -16.71
CA PRO A 127 -12.82 40.23 -15.70
C PRO A 127 -11.50 40.85 -16.21
N GLY A 128 -11.17 40.69 -17.49
CA GLY A 128 -9.92 41.19 -18.09
C GLY A 128 -9.79 42.72 -18.13
N ALA A 129 -10.91 43.44 -18.26
CA ALA A 129 -10.93 44.90 -18.36
C ALA A 129 -10.70 45.61 -17.01
N LEU A 130 -10.88 44.90 -15.90
CA LEU A 130 -10.60 45.37 -14.53
C LEU A 130 -9.16 45.04 -14.09
N THR A 131 -8.54 44.01 -14.68
CA THR A 131 -7.17 43.55 -14.33
C THR A 131 -6.04 44.40 -14.93
N GLN A 132 -6.32 45.24 -15.93
CA GLN A 132 -5.33 46.18 -16.46
C GLN A 132 -5.41 47.50 -15.67
N THR A 133 -4.62 47.63 -14.61
CA THR A 133 -4.36 48.92 -13.95
C THR A 133 -3.60 49.84 -14.91
N ARG A 134 -4.32 50.43 -15.86
CA ARG A 134 -3.99 51.70 -16.50
C ARG A 134 -5.15 52.63 -16.19
N LEU A 135 -5.22 53.11 -14.95
CA LEU A 135 -6.11 54.22 -14.62
C LEU A 135 -5.70 55.42 -15.47
N LEU A 136 -6.68 56.23 -15.88
CA LEU A 136 -6.37 57.54 -16.45
C LEU A 136 -5.57 58.33 -15.42
N PRO A 137 -4.44 58.97 -15.79
CA PRO A 137 -3.65 59.77 -14.85
C PRO A 137 -4.54 60.78 -14.12
N GLY A 138 -4.66 60.66 -12.80
CA GLY A 138 -5.46 61.56 -11.96
C GLY A 138 -6.83 61.03 -11.50
N HIS A 139 -7.21 59.78 -11.82
CA HIS A 139 -8.44 59.16 -11.28
C HIS A 139 -8.12 58.10 -10.22
N GLU A 140 -8.59 58.31 -8.98
CA GLU A 140 -8.55 57.29 -7.92
C GLU A 140 -9.87 56.46 -7.89
N PRO A 141 -9.80 55.13 -7.71
CA PRO A 141 -10.98 54.29 -7.51
C PRO A 141 -11.74 54.71 -6.25
N SER A 142 -13.08 54.68 -6.29
CA SER A 142 -13.89 55.14 -5.17
C SER A 142 -14.13 54.07 -4.10
N LEU A 143 -14.54 54.51 -2.90
CA LEU A 143 -14.90 53.65 -1.77
C LEU A 143 -16.05 52.68 -2.12
N ALA A 144 -16.87 53.02 -3.13
CA ALA A 144 -17.95 52.19 -3.64
C ALA A 144 -17.43 51.00 -4.45
N THR A 145 -16.42 51.20 -5.31
CA THR A 145 -15.75 50.11 -6.03
C THR A 145 -15.14 49.10 -5.06
N SER A 146 -14.47 49.58 -4.00
CA SER A 146 -13.90 48.72 -2.95
C SER A 146 -14.95 47.92 -2.18
N ARG A 147 -16.16 48.46 -1.99
CA ARG A 147 -17.27 47.75 -1.32
C ARG A 147 -17.98 46.76 -2.23
N LEU A 148 -18.17 47.08 -3.52
CA LEU A 148 -18.88 46.19 -4.45
C LEU A 148 -18.09 44.90 -4.73
N LEU A 149 -16.76 45.01 -4.75
CA LEU A 149 -15.84 43.88 -4.85
C LEU A 149 -15.95 42.87 -3.66
N LEU A 150 -16.52 43.29 -2.53
CA LEU A 150 -16.68 42.47 -1.33
C LEU A 150 -18.07 41.80 -1.21
N VAL A 151 -19.04 42.13 -2.07
CA VAL A 151 -20.46 41.77 -1.86
C VAL A 151 -20.90 40.50 -2.60
N THR A 152 -20.14 40.01 -3.57
CA THR A 152 -20.46 38.73 -4.25
C THR A 152 -19.33 37.71 -4.06
N PRO A 153 -19.64 36.41 -3.87
CA PRO A 153 -18.62 35.36 -3.76
C PRO A 153 -17.65 35.39 -4.95
N CYS A 154 -18.16 35.60 -6.18
CA CYS A 154 -17.39 35.84 -7.42
C CYS A 154 -16.45 37.05 -7.38
N SER A 155 -16.79 38.10 -6.63
CA SER A 155 -15.93 39.27 -6.50
C SER A 155 -14.86 39.11 -5.41
N CYS A 156 -15.15 38.35 -4.35
CA CYS A 156 -14.13 37.90 -3.39
C CYS A 156 -13.01 37.12 -4.10
N TRP A 157 -13.34 36.35 -5.15
CA TRP A 157 -12.39 35.61 -5.97
C TRP A 157 -11.43 36.50 -6.77
N HIS A 158 -11.92 37.60 -7.34
CA HIS A 158 -11.09 38.57 -8.05
C HIS A 158 -10.22 39.40 -7.09
N CYS A 159 -10.71 39.73 -5.89
CA CYS A 159 -9.89 40.35 -4.83
C CYS A 159 -8.71 39.48 -4.42
N VAL A 160 -8.93 38.17 -4.40
CA VAL A 160 -7.95 37.16 -4.04
C VAL A 160 -6.95 36.90 -5.17
N GLU A 161 -7.40 36.87 -6.43
CA GLU A 161 -6.50 36.81 -7.62
C GLU A 161 -5.65 38.09 -7.74
N LEU A 162 -6.25 39.26 -7.49
CA LEU A 162 -5.54 40.56 -7.43
C LEU A 162 -4.50 40.59 -6.30
N LEU A 163 -4.81 40.02 -5.13
CA LEU A 163 -3.86 39.86 -4.02
C LEU A 163 -2.66 38.99 -4.40
N LEU A 164 -2.90 37.84 -5.03
CA LEU A 164 -1.84 36.93 -5.49
C LEU A 164 -0.96 37.59 -6.57
N MET A 165 -1.58 38.22 -7.57
CA MET A 165 -0.86 38.96 -8.63
C MET A 165 -0.08 40.16 -8.08
N ALA A 166 -0.64 40.90 -7.13
CA ALA A 166 0.02 42.04 -6.52
C ALA A 166 1.19 41.64 -5.60
N LYS A 167 1.16 40.45 -4.99
CA LYS A 167 2.27 39.89 -4.19
C LYS A 167 3.43 39.43 -5.08
N GLU A 168 3.13 38.84 -6.25
CA GLU A 168 4.16 38.50 -7.25
C GLU A 168 4.78 39.75 -7.90
N LYS A 169 4.02 40.84 -8.06
CA LYS A 169 4.46 42.05 -8.80
C LYS A 169 4.72 43.30 -7.94
N TRP A 170 4.60 43.22 -6.61
CA TRP A 170 4.79 44.33 -5.65
C TRP A 170 3.85 45.54 -5.85
N TRP A 171 2.58 45.33 -6.24
CA TRP A 171 1.68 46.43 -6.65
C TRP A 171 0.90 47.11 -5.52
N LEU A 172 0.64 46.44 -4.40
CA LEU A 172 -0.34 46.90 -3.38
C LEU A 172 0.22 47.73 -2.22
N GLY A 173 1.54 47.95 -2.14
CA GLY A 173 2.14 48.82 -1.11
C GLY A 173 1.59 48.56 0.30
N LYS A 174 0.98 49.59 0.93
CA LYS A 174 0.43 49.54 2.30
C LYS A 174 -0.97 48.92 2.42
N ASP A 175 -1.70 48.72 1.33
CA ASP A 175 -3.08 48.21 1.39
C ASP A 175 -3.17 46.67 1.30
N ALA A 176 -2.07 45.99 0.94
CA ALA A 176 -1.98 44.53 0.93
C ALA A 176 -2.40 43.89 2.26
N GLU A 177 -1.98 44.45 3.40
CA GLU A 177 -2.32 43.94 4.73
C GLU A 177 -3.83 44.02 5.04
N LYS A 178 -4.53 45.06 4.56
CA LYS A 178 -5.97 45.21 4.76
C LYS A 178 -6.76 44.20 3.94
N VAL A 179 -6.32 43.94 2.71
CA VAL A 179 -6.99 42.96 1.85
C VAL A 179 -6.70 41.54 2.35
N GLU A 180 -5.48 41.23 2.81
CA GLU A 180 -5.20 39.94 3.49
C GLU A 180 -6.09 39.76 4.72
N ALA A 181 -6.25 40.78 5.57
CA ALA A 181 -7.13 40.71 6.74
C ALA A 181 -8.60 40.45 6.37
N ALA A 182 -9.13 41.12 5.35
CA ALA A 182 -10.50 40.90 4.88
C ALA A 182 -10.71 39.49 4.29
N VAL A 183 -9.71 38.95 3.59
CA VAL A 183 -9.77 37.58 3.06
C VAL A 183 -9.74 36.55 4.18
N LEU A 184 -8.92 36.75 5.22
CA LEU A 184 -8.86 35.84 6.36
C LEU A 184 -10.19 35.69 7.08
N GLU A 185 -10.94 36.79 7.27
CA GLU A 185 -12.24 36.77 7.96
C GLU A 185 -13.29 35.90 7.25
N VAL A 186 -13.26 35.81 5.92
CA VAL A 186 -14.26 35.07 5.13
C VAL A 186 -13.77 33.69 4.66
N LEU A 187 -12.47 33.40 4.78
CA LEU A 187 -11.87 32.19 4.20
C LEU A 187 -12.47 30.87 4.75
N PRO A 188 -12.69 30.69 6.07
CA PRO A 188 -13.28 29.45 6.58
C PRO A 188 -14.69 29.16 6.01
N GLU A 189 -15.54 30.19 5.95
CA GLU A 189 -16.90 30.08 5.39
C GLU A 189 -16.87 29.80 3.88
N CYS A 190 -15.92 30.41 3.16
CA CYS A 190 -15.69 30.15 1.73
C CYS A 190 -15.25 28.70 1.48
N VAL A 191 -14.36 28.15 2.30
CA VAL A 191 -13.93 26.73 2.17
C VAL A 191 -15.12 25.79 2.37
N ALA A 192 -16.00 26.09 3.34
CA ALA A 192 -17.15 25.25 3.66
C ALA A 192 -18.29 25.34 2.64
N SER A 193 -18.44 26.46 1.93
CA SER A 193 -19.58 26.73 1.04
C SER A 193 -19.25 26.73 -0.46
N ALA A 194 -17.96 26.67 -0.83
CA ALA A 194 -17.54 26.77 -2.23
C ALA A 194 -18.00 25.57 -3.08
N GLY A 195 -18.58 25.88 -4.24
CA GLY A 195 -18.98 24.89 -5.23
C GLY A 195 -17.79 24.34 -6.04
N ARG A 196 -18.07 23.29 -6.82
CA ARG A 196 -17.10 22.65 -7.75
C ARG A 196 -16.23 23.59 -8.58
N PRO A 197 -16.75 24.65 -9.24
CA PRO A 197 -15.92 25.49 -10.10
C PRO A 197 -14.90 26.35 -9.33
N THR A 198 -15.14 26.62 -8.05
CA THR A 198 -14.37 27.59 -7.27
C THR A 198 -13.52 26.95 -6.17
N ILE A 199 -13.88 25.75 -5.69
CA ILE A 199 -13.22 25.09 -4.55
C ILE A 199 -11.70 24.93 -4.73
N ALA A 200 -11.22 24.59 -5.94
CA ALA A 200 -9.80 24.44 -6.22
C ALA A 200 -9.02 25.76 -6.03
N HIS A 201 -9.63 26.88 -6.42
CA HIS A 201 -9.05 28.20 -6.20
C HIS A 201 -9.06 28.56 -4.70
N VAL A 202 -10.09 28.17 -3.92
CA VAL A 202 -10.15 28.51 -2.46
C VAL A 202 -8.94 27.88 -1.80
N PHE A 203 -8.71 26.62 -2.15
CA PHE A 203 -7.66 25.80 -1.57
C PHE A 203 -6.26 26.31 -1.92
N GLN A 204 -6.04 26.75 -3.16
CA GLN A 204 -4.79 27.37 -3.59
C GLN A 204 -4.51 28.66 -2.80
N VAL A 205 -5.55 29.45 -2.56
CA VAL A 205 -5.45 30.71 -1.84
C VAL A 205 -5.15 30.47 -0.37
N ALA A 206 -5.87 29.54 0.26
CA ALA A 206 -5.59 29.12 1.62
C ALA A 206 -4.14 28.66 1.77
N ALA A 207 -3.65 27.82 0.85
CA ALA A 207 -2.25 27.39 0.84
C ALA A 207 -1.26 28.56 0.65
N ALA A 208 -1.56 29.55 -0.20
CA ALA A 208 -0.72 30.73 -0.42
C ALA A 208 -0.71 31.71 0.77
N LEU A 209 -1.79 31.73 1.56
CA LEU A 209 -1.94 32.53 2.78
C LEU A 209 -1.47 31.80 4.05
N ALA A 210 -0.86 30.62 3.92
CA ALA A 210 -0.41 29.82 5.06
C ALA A 210 0.39 30.59 6.13
N PRO A 211 1.38 31.46 5.80
CA PRO A 211 2.09 32.25 6.81
C PRO A 211 1.16 33.16 7.63
N THR A 212 0.22 33.81 6.94
CA THR A 212 -0.71 34.77 7.56
C THR A 212 -1.75 34.05 8.41
N LEU A 213 -2.25 32.88 7.94
CA LEU A 213 -3.18 32.03 8.68
C LEU A 213 -2.58 31.52 10.00
N VAL A 214 -1.31 31.09 9.97
CA VAL A 214 -0.60 30.62 11.18
C VAL A 214 -0.46 31.78 12.17
N LYS A 215 -0.01 32.95 11.69
CA LYS A 215 0.16 34.14 12.54
C LYS A 215 -1.16 34.63 13.15
N ALA A 216 -2.27 34.48 12.43
CA ALA A 216 -3.60 34.88 12.88
C ALA A 216 -4.29 33.85 13.78
N GLY A 217 -3.73 32.64 13.95
CA GLY A 217 -4.35 31.56 14.72
C GLY A 217 -5.57 30.93 14.04
N MET A 218 -5.78 31.17 12.74
CA MET A 218 -6.92 30.64 11.96
C MET A 218 -6.56 29.41 11.13
N TRP A 219 -5.29 29.01 11.12
CA TRP A 219 -4.78 27.92 10.30
C TRP A 219 -5.48 26.58 10.58
N GLU A 220 -5.70 26.23 11.84
CA GLU A 220 -6.31 24.94 12.23
C GLU A 220 -7.75 24.83 11.71
N GLU A 221 -8.54 25.89 11.89
CA GLU A 221 -9.92 25.97 11.40
C GLU A 221 -10.01 25.78 9.88
N VAL A 222 -9.12 26.45 9.14
CA VAL A 222 -9.09 26.35 7.67
C VAL A 222 -8.65 24.97 7.19
N VAL A 223 -7.65 24.36 7.85
CA VAL A 223 -7.20 22.99 7.52
C VAL A 223 -8.32 21.98 7.75
N GLU A 224 -9.04 22.06 8.87
CA GLU A 224 -10.16 21.17 9.16
C GLU A 224 -11.32 21.36 8.18
N ALA A 225 -11.63 22.61 7.82
CA ALA A 225 -12.64 22.91 6.80
C ALA A 225 -12.24 22.35 5.42
N MET A 226 -10.97 22.51 5.02
CA MET A 226 -10.46 21.97 3.75
C MET A 226 -10.49 20.44 3.75
N TRP A 227 -10.13 19.81 4.86
CA TRP A 227 -10.22 18.36 5.02
C TRP A 227 -11.65 17.86 4.84
N ALA A 228 -12.63 18.49 5.50
CA ALA A 228 -14.05 18.13 5.37
C ALA A 228 -14.54 18.28 3.92
N ALA A 229 -14.28 19.44 3.30
CA ALA A 229 -14.70 19.73 1.93
C ALA A 229 -14.09 18.77 0.91
N THR A 230 -12.83 18.33 1.10
CA THR A 230 -12.14 17.43 0.17
C THR A 230 -12.93 16.14 -0.09
N PHE A 231 -13.56 15.55 0.94
CA PHE A 231 -14.30 14.28 0.78
C PHE A 231 -15.64 14.41 0.07
N GLU A 232 -16.27 15.59 0.11
CA GLU A 232 -17.51 15.83 -0.62
C GLU A 232 -17.31 15.68 -2.14
N PHE A 233 -16.10 15.99 -2.63
CA PHE A 233 -15.74 15.94 -4.05
C PHE A 233 -15.12 14.60 -4.50
N ARG A 234 -15.11 13.54 -3.67
CA ARG A 234 -14.41 12.26 -3.95
C ARG A 234 -14.96 11.47 -5.15
N LYS A 235 -16.24 11.60 -5.53
CA LYS A 235 -16.85 10.80 -6.61
C LYS A 235 -16.81 11.52 -7.95
N GLY A 236 -16.05 10.97 -8.90
CA GLY A 236 -16.08 11.36 -10.32
C GLY A 236 -15.62 12.79 -10.60
N CYS A 237 -14.60 13.27 -9.88
CA CYS A 237 -14.08 14.63 -10.03
C CYS A 237 -12.56 14.61 -10.20
N ASP A 238 -12.08 15.18 -11.32
CA ASP A 238 -10.65 15.32 -11.62
C ASP A 238 -9.94 16.28 -10.64
N LEU A 239 -10.70 17.14 -9.96
CA LEU A 239 -10.19 18.13 -8.99
C LEU A 239 -9.68 17.51 -7.70
N TYR A 240 -10.12 16.30 -7.34
CA TYR A 240 -9.85 15.69 -6.04
C TYR A 240 -8.34 15.58 -5.72
N ARG A 241 -7.51 15.27 -6.73
CA ARG A 241 -6.04 15.23 -6.57
C ARG A 241 -5.45 16.62 -6.32
N GLY A 242 -5.92 17.64 -7.04
CA GLY A 242 -5.48 19.02 -6.86
C GLY A 242 -5.84 19.57 -5.48
N LEU A 243 -7.05 19.27 -4.99
CA LEU A 243 -7.51 19.66 -3.65
C LEU A 243 -6.65 19.03 -2.54
N ILE A 244 -6.34 17.75 -2.66
CA ILE A 244 -5.42 17.09 -1.71
C ILE A 244 -4.06 17.77 -1.71
N GLY A 245 -3.51 18.09 -2.89
CA GLY A 245 -2.22 18.78 -2.99
C GLY A 245 -2.22 20.11 -2.22
N CYS A 246 -3.23 20.95 -2.43
CA CYS A 246 -3.35 22.22 -1.71
C CYS A 246 -3.56 22.03 -0.19
N LEU A 247 -4.36 21.04 0.21
CA LEU A 247 -4.53 20.69 1.61
C LEU A 247 -3.20 20.27 2.25
N THR A 248 -2.41 19.41 1.60
CA THR A 248 -1.13 18.96 2.14
C THR A 248 -0.08 20.06 2.13
N ASP A 249 -0.11 20.96 1.15
CA ASP A 249 0.77 22.14 1.09
C ASP A 249 0.48 23.12 2.24
N LEU A 250 -0.80 23.35 2.58
CA LEU A 250 -1.18 24.13 3.75
C LEU A 250 -0.82 23.40 5.07
N LEU A 251 -1.14 22.10 5.14
CA LEU A 251 -0.93 21.25 6.33
C LEU A 251 0.55 21.19 6.74
N PHE A 252 1.44 21.05 5.74
CA PHE A 252 2.88 20.94 5.97
C PHE A 252 3.62 22.22 5.64
N HIS A 253 2.95 23.38 5.62
CA HIS A 253 3.63 24.65 5.37
C HIS A 253 4.74 24.90 6.42
N ARG A 254 5.87 25.51 6.01
CA ARG A 254 7.04 25.71 6.90
C ARG A 254 6.68 26.43 8.21
N ASP A 255 5.81 27.44 8.14
CA ASP A 255 5.44 28.25 9.29
C ASP A 255 4.53 27.47 10.24
N ALA A 256 3.70 26.56 9.71
CA ALA A 256 2.87 25.66 10.52
C ALA A 256 3.74 24.60 11.23
N LEU A 257 4.74 24.04 10.54
CA LEU A 257 5.70 23.10 11.15
C LEU A 257 6.51 23.75 12.29
N ALA A 258 6.81 25.04 12.19
CA ALA A 258 7.52 25.81 13.20
C ALA A 258 6.63 26.28 14.37
N CYS A 259 5.29 26.20 14.24
CA CYS A 259 4.33 26.66 15.23
C CYS A 259 3.85 25.50 16.11
N SER A 260 4.17 25.55 17.42
CA SER A 260 3.78 24.52 18.39
C SER A 260 2.28 24.29 18.48
N ASP A 261 1.48 25.34 18.30
CA ASP A 261 0.02 25.26 18.40
C ASP A 261 -0.58 24.44 17.24
N CYS A 262 0.11 24.40 16.09
CA CYS A 262 -0.33 23.63 14.93
C CYS A 262 0.00 22.13 15.04
N HIS A 263 0.96 21.73 15.88
CA HIS A 263 1.52 20.37 15.91
C HIS A 263 0.47 19.28 16.14
N ALA A 264 -0.49 19.49 17.04
CA ALA A 264 -1.54 18.51 17.33
C ALA A 264 -2.46 18.26 16.13
N CYS A 265 -2.89 19.33 15.45
CA CYS A 265 -3.71 19.25 14.25
C CYS A 265 -2.94 18.60 13.09
N ILE A 266 -1.65 18.93 12.89
CA ILE A 266 -0.80 18.30 11.87
C ILE A 266 -0.80 16.77 12.02
N ILE A 267 -0.58 16.26 13.24
CA ILE A 267 -0.57 14.81 13.48
C ILE A 267 -1.96 14.19 13.25
N LYS A 268 -3.01 14.81 13.79
CA LYS A 268 -4.39 14.33 13.66
C LYS A 268 -4.80 14.18 12.18
N VAL A 269 -4.69 15.26 11.41
CA VAL A 269 -5.10 15.29 10.00
C VAL A 269 -4.20 14.38 9.15
N SER A 270 -2.89 14.31 9.45
CA SER A 270 -1.98 13.40 8.75
C SER A 270 -2.35 11.92 8.95
N GLN A 271 -2.72 11.51 10.17
CA GLN A 271 -3.16 10.15 10.45
C GLN A 271 -4.46 9.81 9.73
N GLU A 272 -5.39 10.77 9.61
CA GLU A 272 -6.63 10.58 8.87
C GLU A 272 -6.40 10.51 7.35
N LEU A 273 -5.53 11.36 6.81
CA LEU A 273 -5.10 11.31 5.41
C LEU A 273 -4.41 9.98 5.09
N LEU A 274 -3.51 9.47 5.94
CA LEU A 274 -2.85 8.18 5.74
C LEU A 274 -3.87 7.02 5.69
N LYS A 275 -4.86 7.02 6.57
CA LYS A 275 -5.95 6.02 6.57
C LYS A 275 -6.82 6.13 5.32
N ALA A 276 -7.16 7.35 4.90
CA ALA A 276 -7.94 7.57 3.68
C ALA A 276 -7.15 7.19 2.41
N GLY A 277 -5.83 7.40 2.42
CA GLY A 277 -4.90 7.09 1.34
C GLY A 277 -4.87 5.62 0.97
N GLU A 278 -5.11 4.70 1.92
CA GLU A 278 -5.22 3.25 1.61
C GLU A 278 -6.30 2.94 0.56
N GLY A 279 -7.34 3.81 0.47
CA GLY A 279 -8.42 3.70 -0.51
C GLY A 279 -8.37 4.73 -1.64
N VAL A 280 -7.34 5.57 -1.72
CA VAL A 280 -7.20 6.62 -2.75
C VAL A 280 -5.75 6.74 -3.23
N GLN A 281 -5.53 6.37 -4.50
CA GLN A 281 -4.22 6.50 -5.14
C GLN A 281 -3.73 7.96 -5.24
N GLY A 282 -2.45 8.16 -4.96
CA GLY A 282 -1.74 9.43 -5.11
C GLY A 282 -1.81 10.36 -3.89
N MET A 283 -2.73 10.12 -2.95
CA MET A 283 -2.88 10.96 -1.75
C MET A 283 -1.60 10.98 -0.90
N ALA A 284 -1.08 9.80 -0.56
CA ALA A 284 0.16 9.68 0.22
C ALA A 284 1.38 10.26 -0.52
N SER A 285 1.38 10.23 -1.86
CA SER A 285 2.46 10.79 -2.67
C SER A 285 2.51 12.31 -2.55
N HIS A 286 1.34 12.98 -2.59
CA HIS A 286 1.25 14.43 -2.34
C HIS A 286 1.68 14.78 -0.91
N MET A 287 1.17 14.04 0.09
CA MET A 287 1.58 14.24 1.49
C MET A 287 3.09 14.13 1.67
N ALA A 288 3.70 13.07 1.12
CA ALA A 288 5.14 12.86 1.19
C ALA A 288 5.90 14.02 0.55
N LEU A 289 5.46 14.50 -0.62
CA LEU A 289 6.12 15.61 -1.31
C LEU A 289 6.05 16.93 -0.54
N SER A 290 4.85 17.32 -0.08
CA SER A 290 4.64 18.56 0.67
C SER A 290 5.44 18.54 1.98
N LEU A 291 5.36 17.43 2.74
CA LEU A 291 6.11 17.26 3.99
C LEU A 291 7.63 17.31 3.75
N SER A 292 8.14 16.49 2.83
CA SER A 292 9.57 16.42 2.54
C SER A 292 10.13 17.74 2.02
N SER A 293 9.42 18.44 1.13
CA SER A 293 9.86 19.75 0.63
C SER A 293 9.93 20.79 1.75
N SER A 294 8.94 20.80 2.64
CA SER A 294 8.92 21.74 3.75
C SER A 294 9.99 21.43 4.79
N LEU A 295 10.26 20.16 5.11
CA LEU A 295 11.34 19.78 6.02
C LEU A 295 12.73 20.18 5.49
N VAL A 296 12.97 20.06 4.19
CA VAL A 296 14.24 20.54 3.58
C VAL A 296 14.40 22.06 3.70
N LYS A 297 13.30 22.81 3.56
CA LYS A 297 13.31 24.28 3.62
C LYS A 297 13.35 24.83 5.05
N ALA A 298 12.57 24.24 5.96
CA ALA A 298 12.38 24.71 7.33
C ALA A 298 13.42 24.14 8.31
N GLY A 299 14.04 23.01 7.97
CA GLY A 299 14.77 22.18 8.92
C GLY A 299 13.82 21.34 9.77
N ILE A 300 14.39 20.58 10.72
CA ILE A 300 13.62 19.64 11.56
C ILE A 300 12.90 20.30 12.74
N GLY A 301 13.18 21.57 13.04
CA GLY A 301 12.60 22.28 14.19
C GLY A 301 13.07 21.70 15.54
N GLU A 302 12.19 21.69 16.54
CA GLU A 302 12.51 21.11 17.85
C GLU A 302 12.63 19.57 17.78
N PRO A 303 13.68 18.97 18.38
CA PRO A 303 13.92 17.52 18.31
C PRO A 303 12.74 16.66 18.79
N GLY A 304 12.06 17.06 19.87
CA GLY A 304 10.93 16.32 20.43
C GLY A 304 9.71 16.32 19.50
N TRP A 305 9.43 17.46 18.86
CA TRP A 305 8.40 17.58 17.83
C TRP A 305 8.74 16.71 16.62
N PHE A 306 9.97 16.82 16.10
CA PHE A 306 10.38 16.02 14.94
C PHE A 306 10.29 14.52 15.21
N GLN A 307 10.62 14.08 16.42
CA GLN A 307 10.47 12.67 16.82
C GLN A 307 9.01 12.20 16.74
N LEU A 308 8.06 13.02 17.19
CA LEU A 308 6.63 12.70 17.08
C LEU A 308 6.18 12.68 15.61
N LEU A 309 6.57 13.68 14.83
CA LEU A 309 6.26 13.77 13.40
C LEU A 309 6.85 12.60 12.61
N ALA A 310 8.09 12.21 12.91
CA ALA A 310 8.76 11.07 12.30
C ALA A 310 8.01 9.77 12.60
N LYS A 311 7.68 9.55 13.87
CA LYS A 311 6.99 8.36 14.35
C LYS A 311 5.57 8.20 13.78
N GLU A 312 4.79 9.27 13.75
CA GLU A 312 3.35 9.21 13.44
C GLU A 312 3.02 9.54 11.98
N VAL A 313 3.93 10.15 11.22
CA VAL A 313 3.69 10.57 9.83
C VAL A 313 4.78 10.10 8.87
N LEU A 314 6.04 10.48 9.10
CA LEU A 314 7.13 10.20 8.13
C LEU A 314 7.38 8.70 7.95
N VAL A 315 7.50 7.93 9.05
CA VAL A 315 7.74 6.48 9.00
C VAL A 315 6.52 5.72 8.45
N PRO A 316 5.27 6.06 8.82
CA PRO A 316 4.09 5.54 8.13
C PRO A 316 4.08 5.76 6.61
N LEU A 317 4.58 6.90 6.13
CA LEU A 317 4.75 7.14 4.69
C LEU A 317 5.82 6.23 4.05
N VAL A 318 6.91 5.90 4.76
CA VAL A 318 7.88 4.87 4.33
C VAL A 318 7.24 3.48 4.24
N MET A 319 6.29 3.19 5.14
CA MET A 319 5.55 1.94 5.14
C MET A 319 4.42 1.91 4.11
N PHE A 320 4.03 3.04 3.52
CA PHE A 320 2.80 3.17 2.75
C PHE A 320 2.76 2.26 1.50
N GLY A 321 1.57 1.78 1.15
CA GLY A 321 1.28 1.00 -0.06
C GLY A 321 0.56 -0.31 0.22
N ALA A 322 -0.55 -0.54 -0.50
CA ALA A 322 -1.48 -1.64 -0.21
C ALA A 322 -1.01 -2.99 -0.78
N VAL A 323 -1.19 -4.08 -0.01
CA VAL A 323 -1.13 -5.44 -0.57
C VAL A 323 -2.44 -5.73 -1.27
N PHE A 324 -2.42 -5.64 -2.60
CA PHE A 324 -3.57 -5.99 -3.43
C PHE A 324 -4.00 -7.44 -3.17
N ARG A 325 -5.27 -7.64 -2.81
CA ARG A 325 -5.89 -8.98 -2.81
C ARG A 325 -5.71 -9.60 -4.20
N LYS A 326 -5.60 -10.93 -4.27
CA LYS A 326 -5.30 -11.68 -5.51
C LYS A 326 -6.10 -11.21 -6.74
N GLN A 327 -7.37 -10.85 -6.56
CA GLN A 327 -8.25 -10.32 -7.61
C GLN A 327 -7.79 -8.95 -8.14
N HIS A 328 -7.40 -8.02 -7.27
CA HIS A 328 -6.87 -6.72 -7.67
C HIS A 328 -5.45 -6.83 -8.27
N ARG A 329 -4.66 -7.83 -7.85
CA ARG A 329 -3.36 -8.11 -8.46
C ARG A 329 -3.51 -8.55 -9.92
N VAL A 330 -4.48 -9.41 -10.23
CA VAL A 330 -4.77 -9.81 -11.62
C VAL A 330 -5.16 -8.60 -12.47
N VAL A 331 -5.99 -7.68 -11.93
CA VAL A 331 -6.35 -6.44 -12.63
C VAL A 331 -5.10 -5.58 -12.87
N ARG A 332 -4.27 -5.36 -11.86
CA ARG A 332 -3.01 -4.60 -11.98
C ARG A 332 -2.06 -5.23 -13.00
N ASP A 333 -1.82 -6.52 -12.93
CA ASP A 333 -0.89 -7.22 -13.84
C ASP A 333 -1.44 -7.20 -15.28
N THR A 334 -2.77 -7.25 -15.44
CA THR A 334 -3.43 -7.03 -16.74
C THR A 334 -3.21 -5.60 -17.24
N LEU A 335 -3.37 -4.59 -16.37
CA LEU A 335 -3.14 -3.18 -16.73
C LEU A 335 -1.67 -2.92 -17.09
N LEU A 336 -0.72 -3.51 -16.35
CA LEU A 336 0.72 -3.45 -16.66
C LEU A 336 1.03 -4.11 -18.00
N PHE A 337 0.46 -5.28 -18.27
CA PHE A 337 0.60 -5.96 -19.56
C PHE A 337 0.02 -5.12 -20.70
N VAL A 338 -1.17 -4.55 -20.53
CA VAL A 338 -1.79 -3.64 -21.51
C VAL A 338 -0.91 -2.41 -21.74
N GLY A 339 -0.38 -1.79 -20.68
CA GLY A 339 0.58 -0.69 -20.79
C GLY A 339 1.86 -1.08 -21.52
N SER A 340 2.39 -2.29 -21.30
CA SER A 340 3.57 -2.81 -22.01
C SER A 340 3.34 -3.02 -23.51
N CYS A 341 2.07 -3.12 -23.94
CA CYS A 341 1.72 -3.22 -25.35
C CYS A 341 1.80 -1.88 -26.10
N GLY A 342 2.07 -0.77 -25.38
CA GLY A 342 2.14 0.58 -25.93
C GLY A 342 0.78 1.07 -26.43
N ASP A 343 0.77 1.85 -27.51
CA ASP A 343 -0.44 2.47 -28.08
C ASP A 343 -1.40 1.47 -28.76
N ARG A 344 -1.12 0.17 -28.75
CA ARG A 344 -1.98 -0.86 -29.37
C ARG A 344 -3.33 -1.00 -28.68
N TYR A 345 -3.44 -0.64 -27.41
CA TYR A 345 -4.67 -0.75 -26.64
C TYR A 345 -4.87 0.51 -25.79
N THR A 346 -6.06 1.09 -25.83
CA THR A 346 -6.43 2.23 -24.98
C THR A 346 -7.01 1.73 -23.65
N CYS A 347 -6.49 2.26 -22.54
CA CYS A 347 -6.98 1.96 -21.21
C CYS A 347 -7.70 3.19 -20.63
N THR A 348 -8.95 3.02 -20.21
CA THR A 348 -9.76 4.09 -19.57
C THR A 348 -9.52 4.20 -18.06
N THR A 349 -8.86 3.22 -17.45
CA THR A 349 -8.49 3.24 -16.03
C THR A 349 -7.01 3.61 -15.88
N HIS A 350 -6.74 4.89 -15.61
CA HIS A 350 -5.41 5.38 -15.24
C HIS A 350 -5.14 5.16 -13.76
N SER A 351 -4.98 3.90 -13.34
CA SER A 351 -4.33 3.62 -12.04
C SER A 351 -2.83 3.62 -12.27
N ASP A 352 -2.11 4.62 -11.76
CA ASP A 352 -0.65 4.60 -11.79
C ASP A 352 -0.18 3.46 -10.87
N PRO A 353 0.39 2.36 -11.41
CA PRO A 353 0.83 1.23 -10.60
C PRO A 353 1.92 1.63 -9.59
N ASN A 354 2.61 2.75 -9.86
CA ASN A 354 3.71 3.24 -9.05
C ASN A 354 3.26 4.22 -7.96
N SER A 355 1.99 4.62 -7.86
CA SER A 355 1.56 5.68 -6.93
C SER A 355 1.99 5.42 -5.48
N ASP A 356 1.87 4.16 -5.05
CA ASP A 356 2.17 3.71 -3.70
C ASP A 356 3.68 3.62 -3.45
N CYS A 357 4.42 3.17 -4.46
CA CYS A 357 5.88 3.18 -4.45
C CYS A 357 6.43 4.61 -4.45
N TRP A 358 5.74 5.53 -5.12
CA TRP A 358 6.12 6.94 -5.24
C TRP A 358 6.14 7.66 -3.90
N ALA A 359 5.14 7.43 -3.04
CA ALA A 359 5.11 8.01 -1.70
C ALA A 359 6.34 7.60 -0.87
N ARG A 360 6.67 6.30 -0.88
CA ARG A 360 7.86 5.77 -0.22
C ARG A 360 9.14 6.36 -0.80
N ALA A 361 9.26 6.37 -2.12
CA ALA A 361 10.42 6.89 -2.82
C ALA A 361 10.69 8.36 -2.50
N ILE A 362 9.65 9.21 -2.39
CA ILE A 362 9.81 10.61 -1.97
C ILE A 362 10.41 10.70 -0.56
N VAL A 363 9.88 9.93 0.40
CA VAL A 363 10.41 9.99 1.77
C VAL A 363 11.83 9.44 1.84
N LEU A 364 12.14 8.36 1.12
CA LEU A 364 13.51 7.84 1.01
C LEU A 364 14.45 8.85 0.36
N ARG A 365 13.98 9.58 -0.67
CA ARG A 365 14.69 10.70 -1.31
C ARG A 365 14.99 11.82 -0.31
N PHE A 366 14.03 12.16 0.55
CA PHE A 366 14.23 13.10 1.65
C PHE A 366 15.29 12.62 2.64
N LEU A 367 15.23 11.36 3.10
CA LEU A 367 16.23 10.81 4.02
C LEU A 367 17.64 10.82 3.40
N LEU A 368 17.75 10.63 2.08
CA LEU A 368 18.98 10.76 1.32
C LEU A 368 19.51 12.19 1.20
N THR A 369 18.78 13.22 1.65
CA THR A 369 19.27 14.61 1.69
C THR A 369 20.02 14.93 2.99
N LEU A 370 19.87 14.10 4.02
CA LEU A 370 20.48 14.27 5.33
C LEU A 370 22.00 14.07 5.26
N ARG A 371 22.76 14.98 5.88
CA ARG A 371 24.22 15.06 5.76
C ARG A 371 24.94 14.65 7.04
N LEU A 372 26.05 13.92 6.89
CA LEU A 372 26.89 13.49 8.01
C LEU A 372 27.55 14.66 8.75
N GLU A 373 27.77 15.78 8.08
CA GLU A 373 28.43 16.95 8.65
C GLU A 373 27.51 17.79 9.55
N ARG A 374 26.18 17.63 9.42
CA ARG A 374 25.19 18.44 10.15
C ARG A 374 24.69 17.71 11.40
N ALA A 375 24.87 18.33 12.56
CA ALA A 375 24.41 17.76 13.83
C ALA A 375 22.88 17.57 13.88
N GLU A 376 22.13 18.52 13.32
CA GLU A 376 20.66 18.45 13.20
C GLU A 376 20.23 17.22 12.39
N ASP A 377 20.89 16.94 11.27
CA ASP A 377 20.55 15.81 10.40
C ASP A 377 20.83 14.46 11.09
N LYS A 378 21.82 14.37 11.97
CA LYS A 378 22.05 13.18 12.82
C LYS A 378 20.94 12.98 13.83
N VAL A 379 20.50 14.06 14.49
CA VAL A 379 19.35 14.03 15.40
C VAL A 379 18.09 13.62 14.65
N ALA A 380 17.90 14.12 13.43
CA ALA A 380 16.81 13.70 12.55
C ALA A 380 16.87 12.19 12.25
N ALA A 381 18.04 11.69 11.83
CA ALA A 381 18.23 10.28 11.53
C ALA A 381 17.93 9.39 12.75
N ALA A 382 18.43 9.76 13.93
CA ALA A 382 18.15 9.06 15.18
C ALA A 382 16.65 9.05 15.53
N ALA A 383 15.97 10.19 15.38
CA ALA A 383 14.54 10.30 15.61
C ALA A 383 13.71 9.43 14.64
N VAL A 384 14.10 9.37 13.36
CA VAL A 384 13.48 8.49 12.37
C VAL A 384 13.72 7.03 12.70
N VAL A 385 14.93 6.65 13.14
CA VAL A 385 15.24 5.28 13.57
C VAL A 385 14.41 4.87 14.78
N GLU A 386 14.18 5.75 15.76
CA GLU A 386 13.25 5.46 16.86
C GLU A 386 11.80 5.30 16.38
N GLY A 387 11.37 6.12 15.42
CA GLY A 387 10.09 5.93 14.74
C GLY A 387 9.99 4.57 14.02
N ILE A 388 11.07 4.14 13.37
CA ILE A 388 11.18 2.83 12.71
C ILE A 388 11.03 1.70 13.73
N LYS A 389 11.78 1.74 14.84
CA LYS A 389 11.68 0.75 15.92
C LYS A 389 10.25 0.66 16.48
N TYR A 390 9.62 1.80 16.71
CA TYR A 390 8.24 1.87 17.19
C TYR A 390 7.24 1.23 16.22
N GLN A 391 7.29 1.59 14.94
CA GLN A 391 6.39 1.02 13.94
C GLN A 391 6.68 -0.45 13.66
N TYR A 392 7.95 -0.87 13.73
CA TYR A 392 8.33 -2.27 13.62
C TYR A 392 7.69 -3.11 14.74
N ALA A 393 7.77 -2.64 15.99
CA ALA A 393 7.15 -3.33 17.13
C ALA A 393 5.63 -3.45 16.97
N ARG A 394 4.96 -2.45 16.38
CA ARG A 394 3.51 -2.52 16.08
C ARG A 394 3.17 -3.51 14.96
N ALA A 395 4.05 -3.64 13.96
CA ALA A 395 3.91 -4.63 12.90
C ALA A 395 4.21 -6.06 13.41
N SER A 396 5.02 -6.20 14.46
CA SER A 396 5.31 -7.47 15.13
C SER A 396 4.15 -7.91 16.05
N GLY A 397 3.25 -8.75 15.52
CA GLY A 397 2.21 -9.42 16.30
C GLY A 397 2.61 -10.81 16.81
N HIS A 398 1.71 -11.46 17.57
CA HIS A 398 1.90 -12.84 18.06
C HIS A 398 1.76 -13.91 16.95
N GLN A 399 1.31 -13.52 15.75
CA GLN A 399 1.12 -14.41 14.62
C GLN A 399 2.35 -14.42 13.70
N ARG A 400 2.59 -15.59 13.10
CA ARG A 400 3.67 -15.78 12.11
C ARG A 400 3.39 -14.97 10.85
N ASP A 401 4.38 -14.19 10.41
CA ASP A 401 4.31 -13.47 9.14
C ASP A 401 4.40 -14.45 7.95
N PHE A 402 3.42 -14.36 7.05
CA PHE A 402 3.41 -15.09 5.78
C PHE A 402 4.21 -14.35 4.70
N PRO A 403 4.82 -15.06 3.72
CA PRO A 403 5.53 -14.42 2.62
C PRO A 403 4.62 -13.41 1.90
N ASN A 404 5.14 -12.19 1.69
CA ASN A 404 4.44 -11.07 1.05
C ASN A 404 3.15 -10.60 1.74
N SER A 405 2.92 -10.95 3.00
CA SER A 405 1.87 -10.32 3.83
C SER A 405 2.14 -8.82 4.03
N GLN A 406 1.12 -8.06 4.46
CA GLN A 406 1.28 -6.63 4.77
C GLN A 406 2.36 -6.40 5.83
N ASN A 407 2.32 -7.15 6.94
CA ASN A 407 3.33 -7.05 8.01
C ASN A 407 4.73 -7.43 7.53
N HIS A 408 4.85 -8.47 6.69
CA HIS A 408 6.15 -8.84 6.09
C HIS A 408 6.73 -7.67 5.28
N ARG A 409 5.93 -7.08 4.38
CA ARG A 409 6.37 -5.94 3.56
C ARG A 409 6.69 -4.71 4.40
N TYR A 410 5.87 -4.39 5.40
CA TYR A 410 6.12 -3.29 6.34
C TYR A 410 7.46 -3.44 7.05
N LYS A 411 7.74 -4.61 7.63
CA LYS A 411 9.02 -4.88 8.29
C LYS A 411 10.20 -4.76 7.33
N THR A 412 10.07 -5.25 6.10
CA THR A 412 11.13 -5.12 5.08
C THR A 412 11.38 -3.65 4.73
N ARG A 413 10.34 -2.86 4.45
CA ARG A 413 10.43 -1.41 4.15
C ARG A 413 11.11 -0.63 5.28
N LEU A 414 10.73 -0.93 6.52
CA LEU A 414 11.30 -0.33 7.72
C LEU A 414 12.79 -0.65 7.88
N LEU A 415 13.19 -1.91 7.66
CA LEU A 415 14.59 -2.32 7.74
C LEU A 415 15.45 -1.73 6.60
N GLN A 416 14.88 -1.57 5.40
CA GLN A 416 15.57 -0.88 4.30
C GLN A 416 15.85 0.59 4.63
N ALA A 417 14.86 1.31 5.18
CA ALA A 417 15.03 2.69 5.63
C ALA A 417 16.00 2.79 6.82
N PHE A 418 16.00 1.81 7.72
CA PHE A 418 17.01 1.73 8.80
C PHE A 418 18.43 1.64 8.23
N LEU A 419 18.67 0.71 7.29
CA LEU A 419 20.00 0.55 6.68
C LEU A 419 20.45 1.82 5.94
N LEU A 420 19.53 2.61 5.38
CA LEU A 420 19.84 3.91 4.78
C LEU A 420 20.41 4.91 5.79
N LEU A 421 19.94 4.87 7.04
CA LEU A 421 20.26 5.86 8.08
C LEU A 421 21.45 5.49 8.96
N VAL A 422 21.89 4.23 8.96
CA VAL A 422 23.04 3.76 9.75
C VAL A 422 24.27 4.67 9.69
N PRO A 423 24.71 5.22 8.53
CA PRO A 423 25.92 6.04 8.47
C PRO A 423 25.82 7.35 9.25
N LEU A 424 24.61 7.82 9.56
CA LEU A 424 24.36 9.08 10.26
C LEU A 424 24.30 8.91 11.78
N LEU A 425 24.27 7.67 12.28
CA LEU A 425 24.13 7.39 13.71
C LEU A 425 25.46 7.47 14.44
N ASN A 426 25.41 7.87 15.71
CA ASN A 426 26.57 7.81 16.60
C ASN A 426 26.74 6.41 17.22
N GLN A 427 27.84 6.21 17.96
CA GLN A 427 28.17 4.90 18.53
C GLN A 427 27.12 4.37 19.53
N ASP A 428 26.53 5.23 20.36
CA ASP A 428 25.54 4.82 21.36
C ASP A 428 24.21 4.43 20.69
N GLU A 429 23.79 5.21 19.68
CA GLU A 429 22.65 4.91 18.83
C GLU A 429 22.84 3.60 18.06
N CYS A 430 24.02 3.37 17.49
CA CYS A 430 24.40 2.11 16.86
C CYS A 430 24.35 0.94 17.84
N GLY A 431 24.77 1.14 19.10
CA GLY A 431 24.64 0.13 20.15
C GLY A 431 23.19 -0.24 20.45
N ALA A 432 22.31 0.75 20.57
CA ALA A 432 20.87 0.53 20.75
C ALA A 432 20.23 -0.14 19.53
N CYS A 433 20.66 0.21 18.31
CA CYS A 433 20.20 -0.43 17.08
C CYS A 433 20.66 -1.89 16.98
N LEU A 434 21.90 -2.19 17.41
CA LEU A 434 22.40 -3.56 17.44
C LEU A 434 21.55 -4.43 18.38
N ALA A 435 21.24 -3.93 19.57
CA ALA A 435 20.36 -4.63 20.51
C ALA A 435 18.98 -4.92 19.90
N TRP A 436 18.37 -3.93 19.24
CA TRP A 436 17.08 -4.06 18.56
C TRP A 436 17.10 -5.10 17.42
N VAL A 437 18.09 -5.05 16.54
CA VAL A 437 18.21 -6.01 15.43
C VAL A 437 18.47 -7.43 15.95
N CYS A 438 19.30 -7.58 16.99
CA CYS A 438 19.56 -8.87 17.62
C CYS A 438 18.32 -9.44 18.34
N GLU A 439 17.51 -8.60 18.96
CA GLU A 439 16.20 -9.00 19.50
C GLU A 439 15.28 -9.50 18.38
N GLY A 440 15.23 -8.78 17.24
CA GLY A 440 14.51 -9.23 16.05
C GLY A 440 14.96 -10.60 15.54
N LEU A 441 16.27 -10.83 15.42
CA LEU A 441 16.83 -12.14 15.05
C LEU A 441 16.44 -13.26 16.03
N THR A 442 16.23 -12.92 17.30
CA THR A 442 15.84 -13.85 18.36
C THR A 442 14.34 -14.14 18.35
N CYS A 443 13.51 -13.11 18.18
CA CYS A 443 12.07 -13.16 18.40
C CYS A 443 11.26 -13.34 17.10
N ASP A 444 11.66 -12.74 15.99
CA ASP A 444 10.85 -12.71 14.77
C ASP A 444 10.83 -14.04 14.01
N HIS A 445 9.72 -14.29 13.32
CA HIS A 445 9.60 -15.40 12.38
C HIS A 445 10.37 -15.06 11.09
N GLN A 446 11.33 -15.91 10.76
CA GLN A 446 12.38 -15.61 9.79
C GLN A 446 11.94 -15.76 8.31
N GLN A 447 11.10 -14.85 7.82
CA GLN A 447 11.00 -14.67 6.37
C GLN A 447 12.38 -14.23 5.83
N PRO A 448 12.88 -14.82 4.72
CA PRO A 448 14.24 -14.58 4.26
C PRO A 448 14.59 -13.10 4.07
N SER A 449 13.69 -12.28 3.50
CA SER A 449 13.95 -10.86 3.24
C SER A 449 14.23 -10.06 4.52
N ILE A 450 13.40 -10.24 5.57
CA ILE A 450 13.58 -9.62 6.88
C ILE A 450 14.85 -10.14 7.55
N ARG A 451 15.04 -11.46 7.52
CA ARG A 451 16.20 -12.10 8.13
C ARG A 451 17.51 -11.58 7.54
N TYR A 452 17.65 -11.52 6.21
CA TYR A 452 18.86 -11.05 5.57
C TYR A 452 19.17 -9.58 5.89
N LEU A 453 18.14 -8.72 5.98
CA LEU A 453 18.32 -7.32 6.38
C LEU A 453 18.75 -7.18 7.85
N GLN A 454 18.18 -8.00 8.74
CA GLN A 454 18.58 -8.02 10.15
C GLN A 454 19.99 -8.60 10.33
N GLU A 455 20.33 -9.70 9.67
CA GLU A 455 21.68 -10.29 9.66
C GLU A 455 22.69 -9.28 9.11
N TRP A 456 22.33 -8.54 8.06
CA TRP A 456 23.15 -7.48 7.52
C TRP A 456 23.34 -6.33 8.51
N GLY A 457 22.28 -5.83 9.16
CA GLY A 457 22.39 -4.81 10.20
C GLY A 457 23.26 -5.27 11.39
N ALA A 458 23.08 -6.51 11.84
CA ALA A 458 23.87 -7.11 12.92
C ALA A 458 25.35 -7.31 12.56
N ALA A 459 25.68 -7.46 11.28
CA ALA A 459 27.05 -7.51 10.78
C ALA A 459 27.65 -6.11 10.56
N LEU A 460 26.88 -5.22 9.90
CA LEU A 460 27.32 -3.90 9.46
C LEU A 460 27.63 -2.98 10.66
N LEU A 461 26.81 -3.00 11.71
CA LEU A 461 27.01 -2.15 12.88
C LEU A 461 28.37 -2.42 13.58
N PRO A 462 28.76 -3.67 13.91
CA PRO A 462 30.11 -3.97 14.40
C PRO A 462 31.25 -3.71 13.40
N ILE A 463 31.00 -3.81 12.08
CA ILE A 463 32.01 -3.48 11.08
C ILE A 463 32.30 -1.97 11.09
N LEU A 464 31.27 -1.13 11.18
CA LEU A 464 31.40 0.33 11.25
C LEU A 464 31.87 0.81 12.63
N HIS A 465 31.46 0.13 13.70
CA HIS A 465 31.84 0.41 15.08
C HIS A 465 32.40 -0.85 15.78
N PRO A 466 33.71 -1.16 15.61
CA PRO A 466 34.32 -2.39 16.14
C PRO A 466 34.15 -2.64 17.64
N THR A 467 33.92 -1.58 18.44
CA THR A 467 33.62 -1.67 19.88
C THR A 467 32.33 -2.43 20.20
N LEU A 468 31.42 -2.57 19.22
CA LEU A 468 30.16 -3.29 19.37
C LEU A 468 30.26 -4.80 19.14
N TYR A 469 31.41 -5.30 18.66
CA TYR A 469 31.59 -6.74 18.41
C TYR A 469 31.37 -7.62 19.66
N PRO A 470 31.88 -7.27 20.87
CA PRO A 470 31.56 -8.02 22.08
C PRO A 470 30.07 -7.99 22.44
N ALA A 471 29.37 -6.90 22.16
CA ALA A 471 27.92 -6.79 22.40
C ALA A 471 27.13 -7.75 21.50
N LEU A 472 27.52 -7.90 20.22
CA LEU A 472 26.92 -8.90 19.33
C LEU A 472 27.07 -10.32 19.90
N LEU A 473 28.26 -10.68 20.37
CA LEU A 473 28.51 -12.00 20.98
C LEU A 473 27.69 -12.21 22.25
N HIS A 474 27.51 -11.17 23.07
CA HIS A 474 26.65 -11.23 24.23
C HIS A 474 25.18 -11.48 23.84
N HIS A 475 24.66 -10.76 22.85
CA HIS A 475 23.31 -10.94 22.34
C HIS A 475 23.10 -12.33 21.73
N HIS A 476 24.10 -12.87 21.02
CA HIS A 476 24.07 -14.24 20.50
C HIS A 476 23.84 -15.26 21.62
N LEU A 477 24.64 -15.19 22.69
CA LEU A 477 24.54 -16.12 23.82
C LEU A 477 23.20 -16.00 24.54
N LYS A 478 22.70 -14.78 24.76
CA LYS A 478 21.37 -14.54 25.33
C LYS A 478 20.24 -15.05 24.43
N GLY A 479 20.38 -14.87 23.11
CA GLY A 479 19.38 -15.31 22.13
C GLY A 479 19.22 -16.83 22.11
N VAL A 480 20.31 -17.58 22.33
CA VAL A 480 20.29 -19.05 22.43
C VAL A 480 19.34 -19.52 23.53
N GLU A 481 19.35 -18.85 24.69
CA GLU A 481 18.51 -19.20 25.84
C GLU A 481 17.02 -19.04 25.54
N VAL A 482 16.68 -18.13 24.63
CA VAL A 482 15.29 -17.86 24.20
C VAL A 482 14.88 -18.79 23.06
N ARG A 483 15.70 -18.88 21.99
CA ARG A 483 15.37 -19.65 20.78
C ARG A 483 16.64 -20.14 20.07
N VAL A 484 16.96 -21.41 20.23
CA VAL A 484 18.10 -22.07 19.54
C VAL A 484 18.08 -21.90 18.01
N GLY A 485 16.91 -21.71 17.41
CA GLY A 485 16.77 -21.43 15.97
C GLY A 485 17.40 -20.12 15.49
N CYS A 486 17.65 -19.13 16.36
CA CYS A 486 18.28 -17.86 15.98
C CYS A 486 19.80 -17.99 15.75
N VAL A 487 20.44 -19.04 16.28
CA VAL A 487 21.89 -19.25 16.24
C VAL A 487 22.42 -19.18 14.81
N GLY A 488 21.68 -19.72 13.83
CA GLY A 488 22.08 -19.65 12.42
C GLY A 488 22.29 -18.22 11.93
N SER A 489 21.38 -17.30 12.27
CA SER A 489 21.46 -15.90 11.86
C SER A 489 22.63 -15.16 12.47
N PHE A 490 22.89 -15.38 13.76
CA PHE A 490 24.07 -14.81 14.39
C PHE A 490 25.37 -15.36 13.79
N LEU A 491 25.43 -16.65 13.47
CA LEU A 491 26.59 -17.24 12.79
C LEU A 491 26.77 -16.67 11.38
N ALA A 492 25.68 -16.39 10.65
CA ALA A 492 25.74 -15.71 9.37
C ALA A 492 26.34 -14.30 9.50
N ALA A 493 25.84 -13.49 10.44
CA ALA A 493 26.37 -12.15 10.72
C ALA A 493 27.85 -12.20 11.14
N LEU A 494 28.22 -13.13 12.04
CA LEU A 494 29.60 -13.36 12.48
C LEU A 494 30.53 -13.74 11.31
N THR A 495 30.03 -14.57 10.38
CA THR A 495 30.78 -14.96 9.17
C THR A 495 31.08 -13.75 8.30
N HIS A 496 30.08 -12.89 8.10
CA HIS A 496 30.26 -11.67 7.31
C HIS A 496 31.23 -10.67 7.99
N ILE A 497 31.16 -10.51 9.31
CA ILE A 497 32.14 -9.68 10.05
C ILE A 497 33.55 -10.25 9.88
N ALA A 498 33.71 -11.56 10.12
CA ALA A 498 35.01 -12.23 10.03
C ALA A 498 35.61 -12.14 8.62
N CYS A 499 34.82 -12.39 7.57
CA CYS A 499 35.28 -12.31 6.17
C CYS A 499 35.47 -10.86 5.66
N THR A 500 35.18 -9.84 6.46
CA THR A 500 35.48 -8.42 6.16
C THR A 500 36.63 -7.88 7.02
N SER A 501 37.01 -8.57 8.08
CA SER A 501 38.07 -8.14 9.00
C SER A 501 39.43 -8.73 8.62
N LEU A 502 40.48 -7.92 8.79
CA LEU A 502 41.88 -8.39 8.71
C LEU A 502 42.51 -8.58 10.10
N ASP A 503 41.76 -8.39 11.20
CA ASP A 503 42.27 -8.58 12.56
C ASP A 503 42.25 -10.07 12.94
N PRO A 504 43.41 -10.71 13.21
CA PRO A 504 43.47 -12.12 13.63
C PRO A 504 42.61 -12.43 14.86
N ARG A 505 42.44 -11.47 15.78
CA ARG A 505 41.66 -11.67 17.02
C ARG A 505 40.17 -11.85 16.74
N VAL A 506 39.64 -11.12 15.75
CA VAL A 506 38.24 -11.27 15.31
C VAL A 506 38.04 -12.66 14.74
N MET A 507 38.99 -13.12 13.93
CA MET A 507 38.98 -14.45 13.31
C MET A 507 39.05 -15.59 14.34
N SER A 508 40.02 -15.56 15.26
CA SER A 508 40.15 -16.56 16.33
C SER A 508 38.89 -16.60 17.21
N THR A 509 38.31 -15.44 17.53
CA THR A 509 37.05 -15.37 18.30
C THR A 509 35.89 -15.97 17.50
N ALA A 510 35.77 -15.64 16.21
CA ALA A 510 34.69 -16.12 15.36
C ALA A 510 34.76 -17.66 15.16
N LEU A 511 35.96 -18.20 14.92
CA LEU A 511 36.20 -19.64 14.81
C LEU A 511 35.86 -20.36 16.13
N THR A 512 36.34 -19.84 17.27
CA THR A 512 36.05 -20.40 18.60
C THR A 512 34.55 -20.47 18.86
N HIS A 513 33.83 -19.36 18.63
CA HIS A 513 32.39 -19.31 18.82
C HIS A 513 31.64 -20.24 17.87
N THR A 514 32.04 -20.33 16.60
CA THR A 514 31.35 -21.15 15.59
C THR A 514 31.58 -22.65 15.83
N LEU A 515 32.79 -23.05 16.24
CA LEU A 515 33.14 -24.44 16.52
C LEU A 515 32.20 -25.10 17.55
N ALA A 516 31.81 -24.36 18.59
CA ALA A 516 30.91 -24.83 19.63
C ALA A 516 29.54 -25.29 19.08
N TRP A 517 29.10 -24.79 17.92
CA TRP A 517 27.79 -25.07 17.33
C TRP A 517 27.81 -26.21 16.31
N CYS A 518 28.98 -26.72 15.93
CA CYS A 518 29.07 -27.83 14.98
C CYS A 518 28.52 -29.15 15.52
N THR A 519 28.48 -29.31 16.84
CA THR A 519 27.94 -30.48 17.54
C THR A 519 26.58 -30.21 18.18
N ALA A 520 25.96 -29.06 17.92
CA ALA A 520 24.65 -28.69 18.47
C ALA A 520 23.57 -29.73 18.13
N GLN A 521 22.57 -29.95 18.98
CA GLN A 521 21.51 -30.93 18.71
C GLN A 521 20.58 -30.53 17.54
N HIS A 522 20.41 -29.23 17.31
CA HIS A 522 19.53 -28.70 16.26
C HIS A 522 20.20 -28.75 14.87
N PHE A 523 19.53 -29.37 13.90
CA PHE A 523 20.11 -29.62 12.56
C PHE A 523 20.49 -28.34 11.82
N ASN A 524 19.60 -27.34 11.73
CA ASN A 524 19.89 -26.10 11.02
C ASN A 524 21.04 -25.34 11.67
N THR A 525 21.15 -25.40 13.00
CA THR A 525 22.24 -24.75 13.74
C THR A 525 23.59 -25.36 13.37
N ARG A 526 23.69 -26.69 13.32
CA ARG A 526 24.90 -27.37 12.83
C ARG A 526 25.21 -27.01 11.39
N LEU A 527 24.17 -26.92 10.53
CA LEU A 527 24.33 -26.59 9.12
C LEU A 527 24.94 -25.20 8.92
N TYR A 528 24.40 -24.18 9.60
CA TYR A 528 24.96 -22.82 9.57
C TYR A 528 26.38 -22.80 10.12
N ALA A 529 26.66 -23.48 11.25
CA ALA A 529 28.00 -23.56 11.81
C ALA A 529 29.02 -24.16 10.85
N GLN A 530 28.65 -25.21 10.11
CA GLN A 530 29.50 -25.84 9.10
C GLN A 530 29.79 -24.92 7.90
N VAL A 531 28.80 -24.15 7.47
CA VAL A 531 28.96 -23.15 6.39
C VAL A 531 29.85 -22.01 6.85
N SER A 532 29.58 -21.45 8.04
CA SER A 532 30.36 -20.39 8.66
C SER A 532 31.81 -20.79 8.86
N LEU A 533 32.10 -21.96 9.45
CA LEU A 533 33.47 -22.42 9.62
C LEU A 533 34.21 -22.54 8.30
N ARG A 534 33.56 -23.10 7.27
CA ARG A 534 34.19 -23.24 5.96
C ARG A 534 34.53 -21.89 5.34
N LYS A 535 33.61 -20.92 5.39
CA LYS A 535 33.82 -19.57 4.85
C LYS A 535 34.92 -18.81 5.60
N ILE A 536 34.89 -18.84 6.93
CA ILE A 536 35.91 -18.16 7.75
C ILE A 536 37.28 -18.80 7.53
N TRP A 537 37.36 -20.14 7.49
CA TRP A 537 38.60 -20.85 7.23
C TRP A 537 39.19 -20.54 5.84
N GLN A 538 38.37 -20.59 4.80
CA GLN A 538 38.80 -20.23 3.43
C GLN A 538 39.34 -18.81 3.37
N HIS A 539 38.68 -17.86 4.05
CA HIS A 539 39.17 -16.50 4.12
C HIS A 539 40.53 -16.39 4.86
N CYS A 540 40.74 -17.16 5.94
CA CYS A 540 42.05 -17.22 6.60
C CYS A 540 43.16 -17.73 5.67
N GLU A 541 42.85 -18.73 4.83
CA GLU A 541 43.78 -19.28 3.84
C GLU A 541 44.10 -18.24 2.75
N GLU A 542 43.09 -17.56 2.22
CA GLU A 542 43.22 -16.51 1.21
C GLU A 542 44.04 -15.32 1.71
N GLN A 543 43.86 -14.92 2.98
CA GLN A 543 44.58 -13.83 3.61
C GLN A 543 45.92 -14.26 4.26
N GLN A 544 46.33 -15.52 4.10
CA GLN A 544 47.60 -16.08 4.63
C GLN A 544 47.81 -15.85 6.15
N MET A 545 46.76 -16.03 6.96
CA MET A 545 46.81 -15.82 8.41
C MET A 545 47.45 -17.00 9.17
N GLU A 546 48.75 -17.20 9.02
CA GLU A 546 49.49 -18.39 9.54
C GLU A 546 49.24 -18.67 11.03
N GLY A 547 49.22 -17.64 11.88
CA GLY A 547 49.00 -17.81 13.31
C GLY A 547 47.63 -18.41 13.66
N VAL A 548 46.57 -17.95 12.99
CA VAL A 548 45.20 -18.47 13.18
C VAL A 548 45.06 -19.86 12.57
N LEU A 549 45.65 -20.07 11.37
CA LEU A 549 45.65 -21.39 10.71
C LEU A 549 46.36 -22.46 11.55
N GLN A 550 47.45 -22.09 12.22
CA GLN A 550 48.18 -22.99 13.12
C GLN A 550 47.39 -23.28 14.40
N GLU A 551 46.77 -22.26 15.00
CA GLU A 551 45.92 -22.39 16.19
C GLU A 551 44.73 -23.33 15.93
N PHE A 552 44.06 -23.17 14.78
CA PHE A 552 42.84 -23.89 14.42
C PHE A 552 43.04 -24.99 13.37
N ARG A 553 44.23 -25.59 13.26
CA ARG A 553 44.59 -26.61 12.24
C ARG A 553 43.63 -27.81 12.12
N ALA A 554 42.81 -28.06 13.13
CA ALA A 554 41.83 -29.15 13.15
C ALA A 554 40.52 -28.81 12.41
N VAL A 555 40.26 -27.53 12.08
CA VAL A 555 39.00 -27.09 11.43
C VAL A 555 38.69 -27.86 10.15
N PRO A 556 39.63 -28.09 9.20
CA PRO A 556 39.35 -28.88 8.00
C PRO A 556 38.85 -30.31 8.28
N LEU A 557 39.27 -30.90 9.41
CA LEU A 557 38.85 -32.25 9.83
C LEU A 557 37.41 -32.27 10.36
N CYS A 558 36.89 -31.12 10.80
CA CYS A 558 35.53 -30.98 11.32
C CYS A 558 34.47 -30.69 10.24
N LEU A 559 34.90 -30.42 9.00
CA LEU A 559 34.01 -30.04 7.90
C LEU A 559 33.34 -31.26 7.27
N VAL A 560 32.01 -31.27 7.25
CA VAL A 560 31.23 -32.36 6.63
C VAL A 560 31.29 -32.25 5.09
N GLN A 561 31.76 -33.32 4.43
CA GLN A 561 31.95 -33.33 2.98
C GLN A 561 31.00 -34.26 2.21
N ARG A 562 30.35 -35.23 2.87
CA ARG A 562 29.54 -36.27 2.22
C ARG A 562 28.14 -36.39 2.81
N GLY A 563 27.25 -37.06 2.08
CA GLY A 563 25.86 -37.31 2.48
C GLY A 563 24.96 -36.06 2.41
N ASN A 564 23.76 -36.18 2.96
CA ASN A 564 22.75 -35.11 2.92
C ASN A 564 23.22 -33.83 3.60
N ALA A 565 23.96 -33.94 4.71
CA ALA A 565 24.53 -32.79 5.39
C ALA A 565 25.55 -32.05 4.50
N GLY A 566 26.46 -32.77 3.83
CA GLY A 566 27.40 -32.15 2.88
C GLY A 566 26.72 -31.49 1.69
N ARG A 567 25.65 -32.10 1.15
CA ARG A 567 24.84 -31.51 0.08
C ARG A 567 24.17 -30.21 0.54
N ASN A 568 23.54 -30.21 1.71
CA ASN A 568 22.88 -29.02 2.26
C ASN A 568 23.87 -27.90 2.55
N THR A 569 25.07 -28.23 3.06
CA THR A 569 26.16 -27.25 3.25
C THR A 569 26.56 -26.62 1.91
N MET A 570 26.70 -27.42 0.85
CA MET A 570 27.04 -26.92 -0.48
C MET A 570 25.92 -26.05 -1.09
N ASN A 571 24.66 -26.42 -0.89
CA ASN A 571 23.52 -25.60 -1.34
C ASN A 571 23.56 -24.21 -0.70
N MET A 572 23.82 -24.14 0.61
CA MET A 572 23.91 -22.88 1.34
C MET A 572 25.13 -22.04 0.94
N LEU A 573 26.28 -22.68 0.69
CA LEU A 573 27.47 -21.99 0.18
C LEU A 573 27.28 -21.45 -1.23
N ASN A 574 26.36 -22.04 -2.00
CA ASN A 574 25.99 -21.59 -3.34
C ASN A 574 24.86 -20.56 -3.35
N ASP A 575 24.16 -20.35 -2.22
CA ASP A 575 23.19 -19.28 -2.07
C ASP A 575 23.89 -17.92 -2.19
N PHE A 576 23.19 -16.93 -2.75
CA PHE A 576 23.75 -15.61 -3.02
C PHE A 576 24.35 -14.98 -1.76
N TYR A 577 23.75 -15.23 -0.59
CA TYR A 577 24.13 -14.57 0.66
C TYR A 577 25.52 -14.99 1.14
N PHE A 578 25.89 -16.27 1.00
CA PHE A 578 27.25 -16.73 1.36
C PHE A 578 28.22 -16.77 0.17
N LYS A 579 27.70 -16.91 -1.05
CA LYS A 579 28.52 -17.03 -2.26
C LYS A 579 29.08 -15.69 -2.72
N VAL A 580 28.22 -14.66 -2.75
CA VAL A 580 28.49 -13.42 -3.48
C VAL A 580 28.33 -12.18 -2.60
N PHE A 581 27.32 -12.15 -1.74
CA PHE A 581 27.05 -10.97 -0.92
C PHE A 581 28.21 -10.63 0.03
N HIS A 582 28.48 -9.33 0.15
CA HIS A 582 29.54 -8.77 0.98
C HIS A 582 28.99 -7.52 1.69
N PRO A 583 29.03 -7.46 3.03
CA PRO A 583 28.27 -6.48 3.81
C PRO A 583 28.69 -5.01 3.58
N VAL A 584 29.94 -4.76 3.19
CA VAL A 584 30.46 -3.41 2.90
C VAL A 584 30.45 -3.08 1.40
N GLN A 585 31.05 -3.92 0.55
CA GLN A 585 31.11 -3.68 -0.91
C GLN A 585 29.72 -3.55 -1.56
N HIS A 586 28.75 -4.34 -1.08
CA HIS A 586 27.37 -4.27 -1.58
C HIS A 586 26.48 -3.32 -0.77
N TYR A 587 27.05 -2.46 0.08
CA TYR A 587 26.29 -1.45 0.83
C TYR A 587 25.93 -0.25 -0.04
N THR A 588 24.98 -0.49 -0.94
CA THR A 588 24.56 0.45 -1.99
C THR A 588 23.04 0.54 -2.04
N LEU A 589 22.52 1.63 -2.63
CA LEU A 589 21.06 1.79 -2.79
C LEU A 589 20.47 0.68 -3.65
N GLN A 590 21.18 0.28 -4.72
CA GLN A 590 20.80 -0.84 -5.56
C GLN A 590 20.60 -2.13 -4.75
N THR A 591 21.52 -2.46 -3.84
CA THR A 591 21.39 -3.69 -3.06
C THR A 591 20.23 -3.63 -2.07
N ILE A 592 20.09 -2.51 -1.35
CA ILE A 592 19.07 -2.33 -0.31
C ILE A 592 17.66 -2.40 -0.91
N PHE A 593 17.43 -1.73 -2.04
CA PHE A 593 16.09 -1.50 -2.58
C PHE A 593 15.72 -2.37 -3.79
N HIS A 594 16.70 -2.98 -4.48
CA HIS A 594 16.44 -3.80 -5.65
C HIS A 594 16.97 -5.24 -5.51
N ASP A 595 18.28 -5.44 -5.33
CA ASP A 595 18.85 -6.79 -5.40
C ASP A 595 18.41 -7.69 -4.25
N LEU A 596 18.41 -7.19 -3.01
CA LEU A 596 18.00 -8.01 -1.86
C LEU A 596 16.50 -8.36 -1.88
N PRO A 597 15.57 -7.42 -2.17
CA PRO A 597 14.17 -7.75 -2.43
C PRO A 597 13.98 -8.83 -3.51
N ARG A 598 14.68 -8.70 -4.64
CA ARG A 598 14.63 -9.67 -5.74
C ARG A 598 15.15 -11.05 -5.34
N LEU A 599 16.36 -11.10 -4.77
CA LEU A 599 17.05 -12.34 -4.39
C LEU A 599 16.38 -13.05 -3.22
N SER A 600 15.62 -12.32 -2.39
CA SER A 600 14.84 -12.88 -1.28
C SER A 600 13.39 -13.22 -1.65
N LEU A 601 13.02 -13.15 -2.94
CA LEU A 601 11.69 -13.48 -3.46
C LEU A 601 10.55 -12.60 -2.90
N LEU A 602 10.86 -11.34 -2.57
CA LEU A 602 9.85 -10.34 -2.29
C LEU A 602 9.08 -10.03 -3.59
N ALA A 603 7.81 -9.65 -3.47
CA ALA A 603 7.00 -9.33 -4.62
C ALA A 603 7.62 -8.18 -5.45
N ASP A 604 7.40 -8.26 -6.76
CA ASP A 604 7.94 -7.37 -7.78
C ASP A 604 7.58 -5.90 -7.56
N ASP A 605 6.42 -5.63 -6.97
CA ASP A 605 5.95 -4.30 -6.58
C ASP A 605 6.66 -3.69 -5.37
N GLU A 606 7.56 -4.44 -4.73
CA GLU A 606 8.46 -3.94 -3.70
C GLU A 606 9.87 -3.62 -4.21
N TRP A 607 10.17 -3.95 -5.46
CA TRP A 607 11.49 -3.71 -6.03
C TRP A 607 11.56 -2.25 -6.49
N MET A 608 12.58 -1.52 -6.04
CA MET A 608 12.75 -0.12 -6.39
C MET A 608 14.11 0.05 -7.04
N SER A 609 14.12 0.32 -8.35
CA SER A 609 15.37 0.59 -9.06
C SER A 609 15.97 1.93 -8.61
N VAL A 610 17.28 2.07 -8.78
CA VAL A 610 17.96 3.32 -8.47
C VAL A 610 17.43 4.42 -9.38
N GLU A 611 17.25 4.15 -10.67
CA GLU A 611 16.73 5.11 -11.65
C GLU A 611 15.35 5.61 -11.24
N PHE A 612 14.46 4.72 -10.78
CA PHE A 612 13.15 5.11 -10.27
C PHE A 612 13.29 6.00 -9.03
N LEU A 613 14.03 5.56 -8.02
CA LEU A 613 14.26 6.34 -6.80
C LEU A 613 14.90 7.71 -7.10
N MET A 614 15.73 7.78 -8.14
CA MET A 614 16.40 9.01 -8.56
C MET A 614 15.51 9.92 -9.42
N SER A 615 14.53 9.36 -10.14
CA SER A 615 13.56 10.12 -10.93
C SER A 615 12.47 10.80 -10.09
N VAL A 616 12.27 10.34 -8.86
CA VAL A 616 11.20 10.82 -7.99
C VAL A 616 11.56 12.18 -7.37
N ALA A 617 10.59 13.09 -7.46
CA ALA A 617 10.66 14.52 -7.12
C ALA A 617 11.61 15.33 -8.02
N ARG A 618 11.19 16.52 -8.46
CA ARG A 618 12.01 17.40 -9.30
C ARG A 618 13.30 17.75 -8.54
N GLU A 619 14.43 17.68 -9.23
CA GLU A 619 15.77 17.93 -8.65
C GLU A 619 15.86 19.26 -7.86
N GLU A 620 15.07 20.27 -8.26
CA GLU A 620 14.97 21.57 -7.59
C GLU A 620 14.29 21.54 -6.20
N GLN A 621 13.50 20.51 -5.88
CA GLN A 621 12.71 20.44 -4.64
C GLN A 621 13.36 19.57 -3.55
N LEU A 622 14.13 18.55 -3.92
CA LEU A 622 14.80 17.61 -3.01
C LEU A 622 16.25 17.36 -3.50
N PRO A 623 17.23 18.14 -3.02
CA PRO A 623 18.63 18.05 -3.48
C PRO A 623 19.26 16.72 -3.05
N LEU A 624 20.01 16.08 -3.94
CA LEU A 624 20.61 14.76 -3.67
C LEU A 624 22.00 14.87 -3.02
N HIS A 625 22.16 14.28 -1.83
CA HIS A 625 23.45 14.14 -1.15
C HIS A 625 23.55 12.78 -0.45
N THR A 626 23.87 11.72 -1.20
CA THR A 626 23.97 10.39 -0.59
C THR A 626 25.40 10.09 -0.11
N SER A 627 25.50 9.59 1.13
CA SER A 627 26.72 8.97 1.67
C SER A 627 26.92 7.53 1.17
N LEU A 628 25.88 6.93 0.57
CA LEU A 628 25.90 5.56 0.06
C LEU A 628 26.09 5.54 -1.46
N PRO A 629 26.91 4.62 -1.99
CA PRO A 629 26.99 4.43 -3.43
C PRO A 629 25.62 4.06 -4.02
N LEU A 630 25.33 4.60 -5.20
CA LEU A 630 24.07 4.32 -5.91
C LEU A 630 24.01 2.86 -6.38
N HIS A 631 25.07 2.41 -7.05
CA HIS A 631 25.17 1.09 -7.68
C HIS A 631 26.34 0.29 -7.11
N ASN A 632 26.23 -1.03 -7.22
CA ASN A 632 27.34 -1.94 -6.93
C ASN A 632 28.48 -1.73 -7.94
N THR A 633 29.73 -1.89 -7.50
CA THR A 633 30.91 -1.79 -8.38
C THR A 633 31.07 -2.99 -9.31
N ASP A 634 30.45 -4.12 -8.96
CA ASP A 634 30.42 -5.34 -9.77
C ASP A 634 28.97 -5.74 -10.11
N SER A 635 28.84 -6.74 -10.98
CA SER A 635 27.55 -7.28 -11.42
C SER A 635 27.17 -8.60 -10.74
N ALA A 636 27.86 -8.98 -9.65
CA ALA A 636 27.80 -10.32 -9.10
C ALA A 636 26.40 -10.63 -8.52
N LEU A 637 25.80 -9.71 -7.76
CA LEU A 637 24.42 -9.87 -7.26
C LEU A 637 23.38 -9.83 -8.38
N THR A 638 23.57 -8.99 -9.40
CA THR A 638 22.66 -8.87 -10.55
C THR A 638 22.60 -10.16 -11.36
N CYS A 639 23.75 -10.82 -11.56
CA CYS A 639 23.88 -12.05 -12.34
C CYS A 639 23.39 -13.31 -11.61
N VAL A 640 23.18 -13.24 -10.30
CA VAL A 640 22.71 -14.38 -9.51
C VAL A 640 21.19 -14.50 -9.58
N MET A 641 20.73 -15.74 -9.79
CA MET A 641 19.32 -16.09 -9.70
C MET A 641 18.95 -16.37 -8.23
N PRO A 642 17.73 -16.03 -7.79
CA PRO A 642 17.25 -16.41 -6.46
C PRO A 642 17.38 -17.92 -6.29
N ALA A 643 18.00 -18.36 -5.20
CA ALA A 643 18.13 -19.79 -4.94
C ALA A 643 16.74 -20.38 -4.62
N PRO A 644 16.35 -21.54 -5.20
CA PRO A 644 15.12 -22.25 -4.82
C PRO A 644 15.15 -22.76 -3.36
N TRP A 645 16.30 -22.66 -2.71
CA TRP A 645 16.60 -23.29 -1.44
C TRP A 645 16.45 -22.28 -0.29
N VAL A 646 15.35 -22.40 0.46
CA VAL A 646 15.17 -21.72 1.74
C VAL A 646 15.19 -22.77 2.84
N VAL A 647 16.16 -22.70 3.75
CA VAL A 647 16.12 -23.48 5.00
C VAL A 647 14.96 -22.95 5.83
N LYS A 648 13.89 -23.72 5.89
CA LYS A 648 12.75 -23.45 6.75
C LYS A 648 13.08 -23.82 8.19
N ALA A 649 12.59 -23.02 9.14
CA ALA A 649 12.67 -23.32 10.56
C ALA A 649 11.93 -24.65 10.86
N ALA A 650 12.33 -25.35 11.93
CA ALA A 650 11.68 -26.59 12.34
C ALA A 650 10.16 -26.39 12.48
N GLY A 651 9.36 -27.14 11.70
CA GLY A 651 7.89 -27.09 11.72
C GLY A 651 7.19 -26.75 10.41
N GLU A 652 7.90 -26.59 9.28
CA GLU A 652 7.27 -26.43 7.97
C GLU A 652 7.44 -27.67 7.09
N GLU A 653 6.32 -28.34 6.77
CA GLU A 653 6.31 -29.42 5.78
C GLU A 653 6.47 -28.84 4.35
N GLN A 654 7.41 -29.40 3.58
CA GLN A 654 7.51 -29.17 2.14
C GLN A 654 6.54 -30.09 1.37
N MET A 655 5.83 -29.52 0.40
CA MET A 655 5.60 -30.21 -0.87
C MET A 655 6.81 -29.91 -1.74
N ALA A 656 7.56 -30.94 -2.11
CA ALA A 656 8.74 -30.82 -2.95
C ALA A 656 8.34 -30.60 -4.42
N GLU A 657 8.95 -29.61 -5.05
CA GLU A 657 9.19 -29.56 -6.49
C GLU A 657 10.73 -29.53 -6.65
N GLU A 658 11.30 -30.66 -7.09
CA GLU A 658 12.70 -30.72 -7.53
C GLU A 658 12.72 -30.59 -9.06
N GLU A 659 13.38 -29.56 -9.59
CA GLU A 659 13.88 -29.60 -10.96
C GLU A 659 15.21 -30.37 -10.98
N VAL A 660 15.12 -31.65 -11.34
CA VAL A 660 16.26 -32.48 -11.72
C VAL A 660 16.30 -32.54 -13.24
N THR A 661 17.40 -32.14 -13.85
CA THR A 661 17.73 -32.49 -15.25
C THR A 661 18.11 -33.96 -15.35
N CYS A 662 17.10 -34.82 -15.21
CA CYS A 662 17.14 -36.24 -15.51
C CYS A 662 16.26 -36.44 -16.74
N GLN A 663 16.62 -37.34 -17.67
CA GLN A 663 15.69 -37.76 -18.72
C GLN A 663 14.43 -38.32 -18.06
N VAL A 664 13.38 -37.50 -18.03
CA VAL A 664 12.22 -37.69 -17.18
C VAL A 664 11.37 -38.86 -17.72
N ARG A 665 11.60 -40.07 -17.21
CA ARG A 665 10.71 -41.22 -17.47
C ARG A 665 9.59 -41.35 -16.42
N ASN A 666 9.82 -40.94 -15.17
CA ASN A 666 8.88 -41.09 -14.06
C ASN A 666 8.74 -39.79 -13.25
N VAL A 667 7.78 -38.92 -13.62
CA VAL A 667 7.40 -37.74 -12.80
C VAL A 667 6.46 -38.17 -11.67
N GLN A 668 6.70 -37.66 -10.46
CA GLN A 668 5.74 -37.77 -9.36
C GLN A 668 4.46 -36.97 -9.66
N LYS A 669 3.38 -37.66 -10.02
CA LYS A 669 2.04 -37.05 -10.13
C LYS A 669 1.40 -36.97 -8.74
N LYS A 670 1.75 -35.97 -7.94
CA LYS A 670 1.05 -35.73 -6.67
C LYS A 670 -0.31 -35.09 -6.98
N ILE A 671 -1.40 -35.80 -6.74
CA ILE A 671 -2.75 -35.22 -6.83
C ILE A 671 -2.83 -34.13 -5.75
N VAL A 672 -2.94 -32.88 -6.18
CA VAL A 672 -3.12 -31.74 -5.27
C VAL A 672 -4.60 -31.69 -4.90
N PRO A 673 -4.97 -31.90 -3.62
CA PRO A 673 -6.34 -31.68 -3.19
C PRO A 673 -6.71 -30.23 -3.47
N GLN A 674 -7.81 -29.97 -4.18
CA GLN A 674 -8.26 -28.61 -4.44
C GLN A 674 -8.74 -27.96 -3.13
N LYS A 675 -7.80 -27.44 -2.33
CA LYS A 675 -7.99 -26.84 -0.99
C LYS A 675 -8.97 -25.66 -0.96
N THR A 676 -9.46 -25.20 -2.11
CA THR A 676 -10.28 -23.99 -2.26
C THR A 676 -11.77 -24.27 -2.53
N LEU A 677 -12.19 -25.53 -2.64
CA LEU A 677 -13.59 -25.85 -2.95
C LEU A 677 -14.38 -26.06 -1.66
N VAL A 678 -15.18 -25.05 -1.31
CA VAL A 678 -16.29 -25.20 -0.36
C VAL A 678 -17.38 -26.00 -1.08
N PRO A 679 -17.99 -27.03 -0.47
CA PRO A 679 -19.02 -27.86 -1.11
C PRO A 679 -20.16 -27.06 -1.74
N GLU A 680 -20.47 -25.87 -1.21
CA GLU A 680 -21.52 -24.96 -1.67
C GLU A 680 -21.23 -24.26 -3.01
N VAL A 681 -19.99 -24.27 -3.51
CA VAL A 681 -19.58 -23.52 -4.72
C VAL A 681 -19.35 -24.43 -5.93
N MET A 682 -19.54 -25.76 -5.80
CA MET A 682 -19.38 -26.66 -6.94
C MET A 682 -20.61 -26.65 -7.87
N PRO A 683 -20.42 -26.49 -9.20
CA PRO A 683 -21.53 -26.60 -10.15
C PRO A 683 -22.11 -28.02 -10.13
N ARG A 684 -23.45 -28.14 -10.13
CA ARG A 684 -24.20 -29.41 -10.06
C ARG A 684 -23.76 -30.48 -11.07
N SER A 685 -23.19 -30.08 -12.21
CA SER A 685 -22.65 -30.98 -13.24
C SER A 685 -21.40 -31.75 -12.79
N GLN A 686 -20.54 -31.17 -11.96
CA GLN A 686 -19.40 -31.87 -11.35
C GLN A 686 -19.85 -32.76 -10.18
N GLN A 687 -20.96 -32.41 -9.52
CA GLN A 687 -21.54 -33.24 -8.46
C GLN A 687 -22.06 -34.59 -8.99
N ALA A 688 -22.83 -34.57 -10.08
CA ALA A 688 -23.33 -35.80 -10.70
C ALA A 688 -22.20 -36.74 -11.21
N GLY A 689 -21.05 -36.16 -11.61
CA GLY A 689 -19.89 -36.91 -12.07
C GLY A 689 -19.16 -37.71 -10.98
N TRP A 690 -19.10 -37.22 -9.74
CA TRP A 690 -18.42 -37.94 -8.64
C TRP A 690 -19.27 -39.04 -8.01
N GLU A 691 -20.60 -38.86 -7.95
CA GLU A 691 -21.51 -39.89 -7.45
C GLU A 691 -21.52 -41.12 -8.37
N SER A 692 -21.44 -40.91 -9.70
CA SER A 692 -21.39 -42.02 -10.67
C SER A 692 -20.08 -42.83 -10.65
N ARG A 693 -19.03 -42.35 -9.95
CA ARG A 693 -17.71 -42.98 -9.89
C ARG A 693 -17.48 -43.85 -8.65
N ARG A 694 -18.37 -43.83 -7.66
CA ARG A 694 -18.21 -44.63 -6.44
C ARG A 694 -18.66 -46.07 -6.68
N GLY A 695 -17.82 -47.04 -6.31
CA GLY A 695 -18.22 -48.44 -6.32
C GLY A 695 -19.25 -48.74 -5.23
N GLY A 696 -19.87 -49.91 -5.26
CA GLY A 696 -20.87 -50.34 -4.27
C GLY A 696 -20.31 -50.80 -2.91
N LEU A 697 -19.08 -50.44 -2.53
CA LEU A 697 -18.46 -50.86 -1.27
C LEU A 697 -18.88 -49.99 -0.09
N VAL A 698 -19.33 -50.62 0.99
CA VAL A 698 -19.57 -50.00 2.30
C VAL A 698 -18.56 -50.55 3.29
N VAL A 699 -17.89 -49.67 4.05
CA VAL A 699 -16.93 -50.06 5.08
C VAL A 699 -17.51 -49.77 6.46
N VAL A 700 -17.61 -50.80 7.29
CA VAL A 700 -18.15 -50.70 8.64
C VAL A 700 -17.04 -50.75 9.67
N ALA A 701 -16.86 -49.63 10.38
CA ALA A 701 -15.86 -49.42 11.41
C ALA A 701 -16.49 -49.10 12.79
N SER A 702 -17.77 -49.43 13.01
CA SER A 702 -18.46 -49.24 14.30
C SER A 702 -17.85 -50.00 15.48
N LEU A 703 -17.01 -51.01 15.21
CA LEU A 703 -16.29 -51.77 16.24
C LEU A 703 -14.90 -51.20 16.56
N VAL A 704 -14.41 -50.26 15.75
CA VAL A 704 -13.07 -49.66 15.89
C VAL A 704 -13.10 -48.52 16.92
N ASP A 705 -12.21 -48.58 17.92
CA ASP A 705 -12.19 -47.59 19.01
C ASP A 705 -11.28 -46.39 18.72
N LYS A 706 -10.12 -46.63 18.10
CA LYS A 706 -9.08 -45.59 18.04
C LYS A 706 -9.37 -44.56 16.95
N ALA A 707 -9.48 -43.29 17.33
CA ALA A 707 -9.64 -42.15 16.41
C ALA A 707 -8.56 -42.11 15.30
N ALA A 708 -7.33 -42.53 15.61
CA ALA A 708 -6.26 -42.61 14.62
C ALA A 708 -6.54 -43.63 13.50
N ASN A 709 -7.09 -44.80 13.85
CA ASN A 709 -7.46 -45.83 12.87
C ASN A 709 -8.65 -45.37 12.03
N LEU A 710 -9.64 -44.72 12.65
CA LEU A 710 -10.79 -44.14 11.95
C LEU A 710 -10.38 -43.01 10.99
N GLY A 711 -9.44 -42.14 11.39
CA GLY A 711 -8.92 -41.07 10.54
C GLY A 711 -8.16 -41.59 9.32
N GLY A 712 -7.28 -42.57 9.53
CA GLY A 712 -6.56 -43.24 8.44
C GLY A 712 -7.52 -43.97 7.48
N LEU A 713 -8.51 -44.70 8.02
CA LEU A 713 -9.50 -45.41 7.22
C LEU A 713 -10.41 -44.45 6.44
N CYS A 714 -10.81 -43.32 7.02
CA CYS A 714 -11.57 -42.27 6.33
C CYS A 714 -10.81 -41.74 5.10
N ARG A 715 -9.52 -41.50 5.24
CA ARG A 715 -8.68 -41.06 4.12
C ARG A 715 -8.57 -42.12 3.03
N THR A 716 -8.37 -43.37 3.39
CA THR A 716 -8.32 -44.49 2.43
C THR A 716 -9.65 -44.68 1.71
N CYS A 717 -10.77 -44.64 2.43
CA CYS A 717 -12.10 -44.80 1.87
C CYS A 717 -12.44 -43.69 0.85
N GLU A 718 -12.05 -42.45 1.15
CA GLU A 718 -12.22 -41.34 0.22
C GLU A 718 -11.36 -41.53 -1.04
N ALA A 719 -10.07 -41.86 -0.87
CA ALA A 719 -9.13 -42.03 -1.98
C ALA A 719 -9.55 -43.14 -2.97
N PHE A 720 -10.21 -44.19 -2.49
CA PHE A 720 -10.69 -45.30 -3.33
C PHE A 720 -12.18 -45.20 -3.71
N GLY A 721 -12.84 -44.08 -3.39
CA GLY A 721 -14.23 -43.87 -3.80
C GLY A 721 -15.23 -44.84 -3.17
N VAL A 722 -15.02 -45.23 -1.90
CA VAL A 722 -15.97 -46.03 -1.10
C VAL A 722 -17.31 -45.31 -1.02
N ARG A 723 -18.41 -46.06 -1.09
CA ARG A 723 -19.78 -45.51 -1.08
C ARG A 723 -20.11 -44.86 0.25
N GLU A 724 -19.76 -45.53 1.35
CA GLU A 724 -20.14 -45.14 2.70
C GLU A 724 -19.13 -45.70 3.70
N LEU A 725 -18.73 -44.88 4.67
CA LEU A 725 -18.01 -45.30 5.86
C LEU A 725 -18.91 -45.21 7.09
N VAL A 726 -19.10 -46.32 7.78
CA VAL A 726 -19.97 -46.41 8.96
C VAL A 726 -19.12 -46.38 10.21
N VAL A 727 -19.44 -45.49 11.16
CA VAL A 727 -18.71 -45.30 12.42
C VAL A 727 -19.65 -45.37 13.62
N ALA A 728 -19.10 -45.69 14.80
CA ALA A 728 -19.89 -45.81 16.03
C ALA A 728 -20.51 -44.49 16.50
N SER A 729 -19.79 -43.38 16.29
CA SER A 729 -20.23 -42.03 16.64
C SER A 729 -19.60 -41.00 15.72
N ARG A 730 -20.38 -40.07 15.18
CA ARG A 730 -19.87 -38.94 14.38
C ARG A 730 -19.13 -37.90 15.23
N ALA A 731 -19.20 -37.97 16.56
CA ALA A 731 -18.39 -37.12 17.43
C ALA A 731 -16.89 -37.26 17.13
N VAL A 732 -16.44 -38.44 16.66
CA VAL A 732 -15.04 -38.67 16.28
C VAL A 732 -14.55 -37.75 15.16
N LEU A 733 -15.45 -37.20 14.33
CA LEU A 733 -15.09 -36.29 13.24
C LEU A 733 -14.56 -34.94 13.75
N GLN A 734 -14.84 -34.59 15.01
CA GLN A 734 -14.32 -33.40 15.68
C GLN A 734 -13.04 -33.68 16.48
N ASP A 735 -12.64 -34.95 16.62
CA ASP A 735 -11.42 -35.32 17.33
C ASP A 735 -10.17 -34.84 16.57
N HIS A 736 -9.20 -34.26 17.31
CA HIS A 736 -7.98 -33.73 16.73
C HIS A 736 -7.10 -34.83 16.09
N THR A 737 -7.04 -36.01 16.70
CA THR A 737 -6.27 -37.15 16.17
C THR A 737 -6.91 -37.69 14.89
N PHE A 738 -8.24 -37.76 14.82
CA PHE A 738 -8.95 -38.12 13.59
C PHE A 738 -8.66 -37.09 12.48
N THR A 739 -8.81 -35.80 12.79
CA THR A 739 -8.71 -34.71 11.80
C THR A 739 -7.31 -34.60 11.19
N SER A 740 -6.26 -34.77 12.00
CA SER A 740 -4.87 -34.70 11.53
C SER A 740 -4.52 -35.83 10.55
N LEU A 741 -5.16 -36.99 10.67
CA LEU A 741 -4.93 -38.15 9.78
C LEU A 741 -5.88 -38.16 8.57
N ALA A 742 -7.14 -37.76 8.75
CA ALA A 742 -8.14 -37.73 7.69
C ALA A 742 -7.85 -36.65 6.63
N LEU A 743 -7.13 -35.56 6.98
CA LEU A 743 -6.73 -34.48 6.07
C LEU A 743 -7.90 -33.99 5.17
N THR A 744 -9.04 -33.65 5.79
CA THR A 744 -10.29 -33.21 5.14
C THR A 744 -11.11 -34.25 4.36
N ALA A 745 -10.67 -35.51 4.27
CA ALA A 745 -11.42 -36.59 3.60
C ALA A 745 -12.86 -36.76 4.10
N HIS A 746 -13.09 -36.54 5.40
CA HIS A 746 -14.42 -36.61 6.04
C HIS A 746 -15.44 -35.58 5.50
N ARG A 747 -15.01 -34.56 4.76
CA ARG A 747 -15.91 -33.59 4.09
C ARG A 747 -16.47 -34.13 2.78
N TRP A 748 -15.80 -35.12 2.18
CA TRP A 748 -16.10 -35.62 0.84
C TRP A 748 -16.60 -37.06 0.86
N LEU A 749 -16.33 -37.82 1.91
CA LEU A 749 -16.82 -39.18 2.10
C LEU A 749 -18.16 -39.19 2.85
N PRO A 750 -19.21 -39.86 2.34
CA PRO A 750 -20.42 -40.10 3.11
C PRO A 750 -20.11 -40.95 4.36
N ILE A 751 -20.42 -40.41 5.53
CA ILE A 751 -20.17 -41.06 6.83
C ILE A 751 -21.51 -41.21 7.58
N THR A 752 -21.82 -42.43 7.99
CA THR A 752 -23.06 -42.75 8.73
C THR A 752 -22.74 -43.19 10.14
N GLU A 753 -23.57 -42.77 11.09
CA GLU A 753 -23.47 -43.19 12.49
C GLU A 753 -24.30 -44.45 12.72
N VAL A 754 -23.66 -45.53 13.15
CA VAL A 754 -24.33 -46.76 13.61
C VAL A 754 -23.61 -47.23 14.86
N ARG A 755 -24.27 -47.07 16.01
CA ARG A 755 -23.73 -47.52 17.30
C ARG A 755 -23.62 -49.04 17.34
N ARG A 756 -22.82 -49.57 18.26
CA ARG A 756 -22.52 -51.01 18.34
C ARG A 756 -23.78 -51.85 18.56
N GLU A 757 -24.67 -51.37 19.42
CA GLU A 757 -25.98 -51.96 19.70
C GLU A 757 -26.91 -52.00 18.47
N ASP A 758 -26.73 -51.06 17.53
CA ASP A 758 -27.56 -50.90 16.34
C ASP A 758 -26.95 -51.58 15.10
N LEU A 759 -25.77 -52.21 15.25
CA LEU A 759 -25.01 -52.79 14.14
C LEU A 759 -25.70 -53.99 13.49
N LEU A 760 -26.25 -54.92 14.29
CA LEU A 760 -26.94 -56.10 13.77
C LEU A 760 -28.18 -55.76 12.94
N PRO A 761 -29.09 -54.88 13.40
CA PRO A 761 -30.17 -54.36 12.58
C PRO A 761 -29.69 -53.73 11.27
N TYR A 762 -28.64 -52.90 11.32
CA TYR A 762 -28.08 -52.25 10.13
C TYR A 762 -27.57 -53.26 9.10
N LEU A 763 -26.82 -54.28 9.53
CA LEU A 763 -26.29 -55.32 8.64
C LEU A 763 -27.40 -56.12 7.96
N LYS A 764 -28.48 -56.47 8.69
CA LYS A 764 -29.66 -57.15 8.12
C LYS A 764 -30.36 -56.29 7.08
N THR A 765 -30.48 -54.98 7.32
CA THR A 765 -31.02 -54.03 6.33
C THR A 765 -30.18 -54.01 5.07
N LYS A 766 -28.84 -53.90 5.20
CA LYS A 766 -27.93 -53.95 4.04
C LYS A 766 -28.00 -55.27 3.27
N GLN A 767 -28.13 -56.39 3.97
CA GLN A 767 -28.38 -57.68 3.34
C GLN A 767 -29.69 -57.68 2.52
N GLY A 768 -30.76 -57.10 3.06
CA GLY A 768 -32.03 -56.92 2.35
C GLY A 768 -31.94 -55.99 1.13
N GLU A 769 -31.01 -55.03 1.15
CA GLU A 769 -30.67 -54.16 0.01
C GLU A 769 -29.82 -54.86 -1.08
N GLY A 770 -29.48 -56.14 -0.89
CA GLY A 770 -28.71 -56.94 -1.85
C GLY A 770 -27.19 -56.89 -1.63
N TYR A 771 -26.71 -56.38 -0.49
CA TYR A 771 -25.29 -56.41 -0.17
C TYR A 771 -24.83 -57.77 0.34
N THR A 772 -23.61 -58.14 -0.02
CA THR A 772 -22.88 -59.26 0.59
C THR A 772 -22.08 -58.77 1.79
N LEU A 773 -22.35 -59.32 2.96
CA LEU A 773 -21.71 -59.03 4.22
C LEU A 773 -20.44 -59.87 4.39
N VAL A 774 -19.30 -59.20 4.46
CA VAL A 774 -17.97 -59.80 4.54
C VAL A 774 -17.27 -59.33 5.82
N GLY A 775 -16.81 -60.27 6.64
CA GLY A 775 -15.98 -59.98 7.81
C GLY A 775 -14.51 -59.96 7.46
N ALA A 776 -13.81 -58.87 7.72
CA ALA A 776 -12.35 -58.82 7.65
C ALA A 776 -11.77 -59.38 8.97
N GLU A 777 -11.76 -60.70 9.09
CA GLU A 777 -11.43 -61.39 10.35
C GLU A 777 -10.76 -62.74 10.11
N GLN A 778 -9.86 -63.11 11.04
CA GLN A 778 -9.18 -64.40 11.07
C GLN A 778 -10.04 -65.41 11.82
N THR A 779 -10.64 -66.35 11.09
CA THR A 779 -11.47 -67.45 11.63
C THR A 779 -11.00 -68.78 11.05
N ALA A 780 -11.40 -69.89 11.66
CA ALA A 780 -11.05 -71.23 11.16
C ALA A 780 -11.58 -71.51 9.75
N GLN A 781 -12.62 -70.79 9.31
CA GLN A 781 -13.24 -70.93 7.99
C GLN A 781 -13.02 -69.70 7.10
N SER A 782 -12.09 -68.81 7.47
CA SER A 782 -11.84 -67.60 6.67
C SER A 782 -11.21 -67.95 5.33
N ILE A 783 -11.75 -67.36 4.26
CA ILE A 783 -11.20 -67.45 2.91
C ILE A 783 -10.00 -66.50 2.81
N SER A 784 -8.96 -66.90 2.09
CA SER A 784 -7.82 -66.00 1.81
C SER A 784 -8.28 -64.79 0.98
N LEU A 785 -7.87 -63.57 1.35
CA LEU A 785 -8.22 -62.35 0.61
C LEU A 785 -7.82 -62.42 -0.87
N GLU A 786 -6.72 -63.11 -1.18
CA GLU A 786 -6.22 -63.28 -2.55
C GLU A 786 -7.13 -64.18 -3.42
N GLU A 787 -7.90 -65.06 -2.79
CA GLU A 787 -8.78 -66.04 -3.45
C GLU A 787 -10.25 -65.59 -3.44
N PHE A 788 -10.58 -64.55 -2.65
CA PHE A 788 -11.93 -64.06 -2.51
C PHE A 788 -12.31 -63.10 -3.65
N THR A 789 -13.38 -63.42 -4.36
CA THR A 789 -13.95 -62.53 -5.40
C THR A 789 -15.04 -61.67 -4.80
N PHE A 790 -14.84 -60.35 -4.79
CA PHE A 790 -15.78 -59.39 -4.24
C PHE A 790 -16.98 -59.13 -5.17
N PRO A 791 -18.23 -59.27 -4.68
CA PRO A 791 -19.42 -58.75 -5.37
C PRO A 791 -19.42 -57.22 -5.43
N GLU A 792 -20.04 -56.63 -6.46
CA GLU A 792 -20.13 -55.16 -6.61
C GLU A 792 -20.85 -54.46 -5.43
N LEU A 793 -21.82 -55.12 -4.79
CA LEU A 793 -22.44 -54.63 -3.56
C LEU A 793 -21.89 -55.42 -2.37
N THR A 794 -20.87 -54.86 -1.70
CA THR A 794 -20.20 -55.49 -0.57
C THR A 794 -20.22 -54.58 0.66
N VAL A 795 -20.49 -55.15 1.83
CA VAL A 795 -20.24 -54.54 3.14
C VAL A 795 -19.06 -55.24 3.78
N VAL A 796 -17.97 -54.52 4.05
CA VAL A 796 -16.83 -55.03 4.81
C VAL A 796 -16.94 -54.59 6.26
N VAL A 797 -17.01 -55.55 7.18
CA VAL A 797 -17.06 -55.31 8.63
C VAL A 797 -15.66 -55.50 9.23
N LEU A 798 -15.14 -54.44 9.84
CA LEU A 798 -13.86 -54.44 10.54
C LEU A 798 -14.05 -54.69 12.04
N GLY A 799 -13.20 -55.54 12.61
CA GLY A 799 -13.22 -55.88 14.03
C GLY A 799 -12.63 -54.82 14.95
N ASN A 800 -12.90 -54.97 16.24
CA ASN A 800 -12.23 -54.20 17.29
C ASN A 800 -10.74 -54.56 17.39
N GLU A 801 -9.88 -53.59 17.70
CA GLU A 801 -8.42 -53.80 17.74
C GLU A 801 -7.95 -54.87 18.72
N ARG A 802 -8.77 -55.21 19.72
CA ARG A 802 -8.46 -56.24 20.72
C ARG A 802 -9.38 -57.44 20.59
N ALA A 803 -10.68 -57.20 20.47
CA ALA A 803 -11.70 -58.24 20.54
C ALA A 803 -12.08 -58.83 19.18
N GLY A 804 -11.64 -58.23 18.07
CA GLY A 804 -12.05 -58.63 16.72
C GLY A 804 -13.54 -58.38 16.48
N VAL A 805 -14.14 -59.15 15.57
CA VAL A 805 -15.59 -59.13 15.31
C VAL A 805 -16.32 -60.03 16.33
N PRO A 806 -17.35 -59.55 17.04
CA PRO A 806 -18.06 -60.35 18.03
C PRO A 806 -18.86 -61.49 17.37
N CYS A 807 -19.05 -62.60 18.10
CA CYS A 807 -19.67 -63.83 17.59
C CYS A 807 -21.06 -63.60 16.98
N GLU A 808 -21.89 -62.77 17.63
CA GLU A 808 -23.23 -62.42 17.14
C GLU A 808 -23.21 -61.73 15.78
N VAL A 809 -22.16 -60.95 15.47
CA VAL A 809 -21.97 -60.33 14.17
C VAL A 809 -21.41 -61.35 13.18
N LEU A 810 -20.42 -62.16 13.58
CA LEU A 810 -19.86 -63.23 12.72
C LEU A 810 -20.94 -64.17 12.18
N GLN A 811 -21.96 -64.50 12.99
CA GLN A 811 -23.06 -65.39 12.60
C GLN A 811 -23.96 -64.86 11.48
N VAL A 812 -23.99 -63.54 11.24
CA VAL A 812 -24.80 -62.95 10.16
C VAL A 812 -23.98 -62.65 8.89
N LEU A 813 -22.66 -62.79 8.93
CA LEU A 813 -21.80 -62.57 7.78
C LEU A 813 -21.90 -63.73 6.80
N GLN A 814 -21.93 -63.44 5.50
CA GLN A 814 -21.97 -64.45 4.45
C GLN A 814 -20.57 -65.03 4.16
N ALA A 815 -19.51 -64.29 4.48
CA ALA A 815 -18.13 -64.76 4.41
C ALA A 815 -17.26 -64.10 5.48
N SER A 816 -16.30 -64.85 6.03
CA SER A 816 -15.14 -64.29 6.72
C SER A 816 -13.94 -64.40 5.79
N VAL A 817 -13.18 -63.32 5.66
CA VAL A 817 -12.04 -63.22 4.76
C VAL A 817 -10.85 -62.77 5.59
N GLN A 818 -9.69 -63.38 5.38
CA GLN A 818 -8.47 -63.08 6.10
C GLN A 818 -7.33 -62.71 5.16
N ILE A 819 -6.48 -61.79 5.60
CA ILE A 819 -5.23 -61.48 4.90
C ILE A 819 -4.20 -62.55 5.29
N PRO A 820 -3.58 -63.26 4.33
CA PRO A 820 -2.52 -64.20 4.64
C PRO A 820 -1.33 -63.48 5.27
N GLN A 821 -0.78 -64.05 6.35
CA GLN A 821 0.35 -63.47 7.09
C GLN A 821 1.49 -64.50 7.20
N ASN A 822 2.70 -64.07 6.83
CA ASN A 822 3.90 -64.92 6.84
C ASN A 822 4.82 -64.61 8.04
N GLY A 823 4.46 -63.61 8.85
CA GLY A 823 5.23 -63.16 10.00
C GLY A 823 4.77 -63.77 11.33
N ILE A 824 5.43 -63.37 12.42
CA ILE A 824 5.19 -63.90 13.78
C ILE A 824 4.14 -63.07 14.55
N VAL A 825 3.85 -61.85 14.10
CA VAL A 825 2.85 -60.97 14.76
C VAL A 825 1.44 -61.52 14.53
N ARG A 826 0.61 -61.46 15.57
CA ARG A 826 -0.74 -62.05 15.58
C ARG A 826 -1.66 -61.50 14.49
N SER A 827 -1.67 -60.19 14.29
CA SER A 827 -2.58 -59.53 13.36
C SER A 827 -2.02 -58.18 12.88
N LEU A 828 -2.50 -57.73 11.73
CA LEU A 828 -2.24 -56.39 11.21
C LEU A 828 -3.04 -55.33 11.98
N ASN A 829 -2.64 -54.06 11.84
CA ASN A 829 -3.46 -52.94 12.31
C ASN A 829 -4.80 -52.93 11.54
N VAL A 830 -5.91 -52.65 12.22
CA VAL A 830 -7.26 -52.67 11.64
C VAL A 830 -7.43 -51.69 10.47
N HIS A 831 -6.85 -50.49 10.50
CA HIS A 831 -6.97 -49.56 9.36
C HIS A 831 -6.14 -50.03 8.16
N VAL A 832 -5.00 -50.69 8.40
CA VAL A 832 -4.18 -51.29 7.33
C VAL A 832 -4.92 -52.47 6.72
N SER A 833 -5.55 -53.30 7.55
CA SER A 833 -6.41 -54.41 7.10
C SER A 833 -7.56 -53.88 6.25
N GLY A 834 -8.29 -52.86 6.74
CA GLY A 834 -9.33 -52.19 5.96
C GLY A 834 -8.80 -51.62 4.64
N ALA A 835 -7.60 -51.04 4.62
CA ALA A 835 -7.00 -50.52 3.39
C ALA A 835 -6.70 -51.61 2.36
N LEU A 836 -6.23 -52.78 2.78
CA LEU A 836 -5.99 -53.92 1.88
C LEU A 836 -7.28 -54.48 1.30
N PHE A 837 -8.35 -54.58 2.11
CA PHE A 837 -9.68 -54.97 1.64
C PHE A 837 -10.24 -53.99 0.61
N VAL A 838 -10.18 -52.68 0.91
CA VAL A 838 -10.65 -51.62 0.01
C VAL A 838 -9.85 -51.62 -1.29
N TRP A 839 -8.53 -51.78 -1.23
CA TRP A 839 -7.67 -51.86 -2.40
C TRP A 839 -8.02 -53.07 -3.26
N GLU A 840 -8.12 -54.26 -2.65
CA GLU A 840 -8.35 -55.50 -3.39
C GLU A 840 -9.72 -55.49 -4.08
N TYR A 841 -10.77 -55.05 -3.38
CA TYR A 841 -12.07 -54.78 -3.98
C TYR A 841 -11.97 -53.83 -5.18
N THR A 842 -11.27 -52.71 -5.02
CA THR A 842 -11.12 -51.69 -6.07
C THR A 842 -10.37 -52.23 -7.28
N ARG A 843 -9.31 -53.02 -7.05
CA ARG A 843 -8.52 -53.68 -8.09
C ARG A 843 -9.37 -54.65 -8.91
N GLN A 844 -10.24 -55.44 -8.26
CA GLN A 844 -11.16 -56.36 -8.93
C GLN A 844 -12.23 -55.59 -9.76
N LEU A 845 -12.77 -54.49 -9.25
CA LEU A 845 -13.70 -53.65 -10.01
C LEU A 845 -13.06 -52.99 -11.24
N LEU A 846 -11.84 -52.46 -11.11
CA LEU A 846 -11.12 -51.80 -12.21
C LEU A 846 -10.77 -52.79 -13.33
N THR A 847 -10.54 -54.05 -12.99
CA THR A 847 -10.24 -55.10 -13.99
C THR A 847 -11.51 -55.61 -14.69
N ASN A 848 -12.63 -55.73 -13.98
CA ASN A 848 -13.92 -56.15 -14.53
C ASN A 848 -14.64 -55.08 -15.38
N SER A 849 -14.27 -53.80 -15.27
CA SER A 849 -14.90 -52.67 -15.98
C SER A 849 -14.34 -52.41 -17.39
N SER A 850 -13.35 -53.19 -17.84
CA SER A 850 -12.73 -53.12 -19.18
C SER A 850 -13.69 -53.47 -20.36
N GLY A 851 -14.93 -53.87 -20.08
CA GLY A 851 -16.00 -54.03 -21.07
C GLY A 851 -16.94 -52.83 -21.27
N ARG A 852 -16.81 -51.75 -20.48
CA ARG A 852 -17.61 -50.52 -20.65
C ARG A 852 -16.71 -49.38 -21.15
N SER A 853 -16.62 -49.26 -22.48
CA SER A 853 -16.03 -48.10 -23.16
C SER A 853 -16.67 -46.81 -22.66
N LEU A 854 -15.92 -45.96 -21.95
CA LEU A 854 -16.29 -44.56 -21.75
C LEU A 854 -16.08 -43.82 -23.09
N CYS A 855 -17.15 -43.72 -23.88
CA CYS A 855 -17.24 -42.79 -24.99
C CYS A 855 -17.27 -41.35 -24.49
N CYS A 856 -16.10 -40.76 -24.27
CA CYS A 856 -15.91 -39.31 -24.16
C CYS A 856 -14.64 -38.88 -24.91
N ALA A 857 -14.59 -39.10 -26.22
CA ALA A 857 -13.62 -38.45 -27.10
C ALA A 857 -14.32 -37.27 -27.79
N GLY A 858 -13.97 -36.04 -27.42
CA GLY A 858 -14.29 -34.84 -28.19
C GLY A 858 -13.42 -34.78 -29.46
N PRO A 859 -13.89 -34.16 -30.56
CA PRO A 859 -13.20 -34.18 -31.83
C PRO A 859 -12.06 -33.15 -31.85
N GLY A 860 -10.93 -33.53 -32.47
CA GLY A 860 -9.95 -32.59 -32.98
C GLY A 860 -8.61 -32.58 -32.24
N LYS A 861 -7.66 -33.35 -32.77
CA LYS A 861 -6.44 -32.79 -33.38
C LYS A 861 -5.70 -33.90 -34.12
N GLU A 862 -5.61 -33.71 -35.42
CA GLU A 862 -4.83 -34.52 -36.34
C GLU A 862 -3.37 -34.60 -35.89
N ALA A 863 -2.83 -35.80 -36.04
CA ALA A 863 -1.43 -36.10 -35.91
C ALA A 863 -0.63 -35.43 -37.03
N VAL A 864 0.44 -34.72 -36.68
CA VAL A 864 1.57 -34.48 -37.58
C VAL A 864 2.80 -35.05 -36.87
N GLY A 865 3.38 -36.09 -37.47
CA GLY A 865 4.56 -36.76 -36.98
C GLY A 865 5.86 -36.10 -37.45
N CYS A 866 6.86 -36.10 -36.58
CA CYS A 866 8.17 -36.73 -36.74
C CYS A 866 8.95 -36.57 -35.43
#